data_AF-W9GCS9-F1
#
_entry.id   AF-W9GCS9-F1
#
_cell.length_a   1.000
_cell.length_b   1.000
_cell.length_c   1.000
_cell.angle_alpha   90.00
_cell.angle_beta   90.00
_cell.angle_gamma   90.00
#
_symmetry.space_group_name_H-M   'P 1'
#
loop_
_entity.id
_entity.type
_entity.pdbx_description
1 polymer ?
#
loop_
_entity_poly.entity_id
_entity_poly.type
_entity_poly.pdbx_seq_one_letter_code
_entity_poly.pdbx_strand_id
1 'polypeptide(L)'
;MTMSIRRMTLGAGYRYLMSSVARADAAGRTSDPLTAYYTAEGTPPGRFLGKGLAGLDCGRGIEPGTTVTEEHLWRMLGMLQDPVTGHPLGRAPVARPAAYEDALGRKRKAPQPVAGFDLTFSVPKSVSVAWALGDEATRARVHAAHRRALESVIAYAEREVFATRTGRGGVVSQDTLGVVAAAFDHWDSRAGDPQLHTHVVVLNRVQAASDGGWRTLDSKALFRAAVGLSELYNGVLADLLTADLGWGWEAHTRRHSPVEKWEVAGVTQTLADEFSRRTSQIEDAKNALVAQFRAAHGRGPTSAEVLRLRQQATLATRPDKQLHALSDLITGWRRRAEPHVGTEPEAWVATLAGRNDLPLLRAADLSEGMLADAAAVALRTVGARRATFSRSNILAEVLRQIAGVRFADPAERVTVAEHVTALALWEAVRLTPADAGVLPAALRRADGTSRLTPRDGVTYATREVIEAEDRLLAAGRAVDAPRVDEATAAAVAAVPLPGRATVLSADQAEAVCRVLASGRAVDVIVGPAGTGKSTAMAGVRATWESAFGPGSVVGLAPSAAAAEVLADAVGIPTENTTKWIHEAMRQPARLAELEELQRKLRWAGPSLATRRLRERAREVYAEAQRWGLRSDQLVIVDEASMAGTFDLDTITAHARAAGAKVLLVGDWAQLSPVAAGGAFKLLATDRDDAPSLHDVRRFRHEWE
;
A
#
# COMPACT_ATOMS: atom_id res chain seq x y z
N MET A 1 -8.12 2.17 5.00
CA MET A 1 -7.55 3.39 5.59
C MET A 1 -8.70 4.22 6.11
N THR A 2 -8.67 4.52 7.41
CA THR A 2 -9.68 5.30 8.15
C THR A 2 -9.27 6.77 8.27
N MET A 3 -7.96 7.06 8.26
CA MET A 3 -7.43 8.41 8.05
C MET A 3 -7.08 8.60 6.57
N SER A 4 -7.50 9.71 5.95
CA SER A 4 -7.07 10.09 4.60
C SER A 4 -6.46 11.48 4.59
N ILE A 5 -5.52 11.74 3.67
CA ILE A 5 -4.82 13.03 3.59
C ILE A 5 -5.12 13.67 2.24
N ARG A 6 -5.63 14.90 2.28
CA ARG A 6 -5.83 15.72 1.09
C ARG A 6 -5.00 17.00 1.16
N ARG A 7 -4.18 17.20 0.13
CA ARG A 7 -3.42 18.45 -0.05
C ARG A 7 -4.36 19.59 -0.45
N MET A 8 -4.29 20.71 0.25
CA MET A 8 -5.07 21.91 -0.04
C MET A 8 -4.19 22.96 -0.72
N THR A 9 -4.53 23.37 -1.94
CA THR A 9 -3.82 24.44 -2.64
C THR A 9 -4.34 25.80 -2.23
N LEU A 10 -3.46 26.80 -2.24
CA LEU A 10 -3.81 28.20 -1.99
C LEU A 10 -4.85 28.65 -3.04
N GLY A 11 -5.95 29.25 -2.59
CA GLY A 11 -7.09 29.63 -3.43
C GLY A 11 -8.14 28.54 -3.62
N ALA A 12 -7.93 27.57 -4.52
CA ALA A 12 -8.96 26.58 -4.86
C ALA A 12 -9.27 25.58 -3.71
N GLY A 13 -8.26 25.17 -2.94
CA GLY A 13 -8.43 24.27 -1.80
C GLY A 13 -9.19 24.92 -0.63
N TYR A 14 -8.91 26.19 -0.36
CA TYR A 14 -9.63 26.99 0.63
C TYR A 14 -11.13 27.14 0.28
N ARG A 15 -11.43 27.53 -0.97
CA ARG A 15 -12.82 27.68 -1.43
C ARG A 15 -13.62 26.37 -1.36
N TYR A 16 -12.94 25.24 -1.55
CA TYR A 16 -13.54 23.92 -1.35
C TYR A 16 -13.88 23.66 0.12
N LEU A 17 -12.98 24.00 1.05
CA LEU A 17 -13.24 23.85 2.49
C LEU A 17 -14.47 24.65 2.92
N MET A 18 -14.53 25.93 2.52
CA MET A 18 -15.64 26.83 2.86
C MET A 18 -16.98 26.34 2.28
N SER A 19 -16.96 25.82 1.05
CA SER A 19 -18.19 25.38 0.39
C SER A 19 -18.64 23.96 0.74
N SER A 20 -17.85 23.17 1.47
CA SER A 20 -18.19 21.75 1.69
C SER A 20 -17.91 21.18 3.07
N VAL A 21 -16.93 21.73 3.80
CA VAL A 21 -16.50 21.23 5.12
C VAL A 21 -16.98 22.17 6.24
N ALA A 22 -16.88 23.48 6.04
CA ALA A 22 -17.31 24.51 7.01
C ALA A 22 -18.66 25.15 6.63
N ARG A 23 -19.60 24.37 6.09
CA ARG A 23 -20.91 24.90 5.67
C ARG A 23 -21.86 24.95 6.87
N ALA A 24 -22.48 26.11 7.08
CA ALA A 24 -23.53 26.35 8.08
C ALA A 24 -23.09 26.19 9.54
N ASP A 25 -22.00 26.87 9.92
CA ASP A 25 -21.68 27.15 11.33
C ASP A 25 -22.85 27.94 11.95
N ALA A 26 -23.82 27.25 12.56
CA ALA A 26 -25.03 27.90 13.07
C ALA A 26 -24.69 28.90 14.19
N ALA A 27 -25.11 30.16 14.01
CA ALA A 27 -25.00 31.20 15.03
C ALA A 27 -26.14 31.06 16.05
N GLY A 28 -25.98 30.19 17.06
CA GLY A 28 -26.97 30.01 18.12
C GLY A 28 -26.34 30.02 19.51
N ARG A 29 -26.65 31.04 20.32
CA ARG A 29 -26.39 31.04 21.77
C ARG A 29 -27.54 30.31 22.47
N THR A 30 -27.35 29.05 22.82
CA THR A 30 -28.17 28.35 23.82
C THR A 30 -27.26 27.63 24.80
N SER A 31 -27.67 27.59 26.07
CA SER A 31 -26.84 27.27 27.24
C SER A 31 -26.60 25.77 27.47
N ASP A 32 -26.87 24.90 26.49
CA ASP A 32 -26.58 23.47 26.56
C ASP A 32 -26.04 22.94 25.20
N PRO A 33 -24.75 22.56 25.09
CA PRO A 33 -24.11 22.16 23.83
C PRO A 33 -24.72 20.91 23.17
N LEU A 34 -25.34 20.00 23.94
CA LEU A 34 -25.83 18.73 23.42
C LEU A 34 -27.16 18.89 22.66
N THR A 35 -28.10 19.66 23.21
CA THR A 35 -29.46 19.78 22.65
C THR A 35 -29.50 20.69 21.43
N ALA A 36 -28.68 21.74 21.39
CA ALA A 36 -28.57 22.67 20.26
C ALA A 36 -28.07 21.98 18.98
N TYR A 37 -27.28 20.93 19.15
CA TYR A 37 -26.64 20.18 18.09
C TYR A 37 -27.59 19.22 17.34
N TYR A 38 -28.65 18.74 18.01
CA TYR A 38 -29.65 17.85 17.40
C TYR A 38 -30.68 18.57 16.52
N THR A 39 -30.90 19.87 16.77
CA THR A 39 -31.95 20.68 16.12
C THR A 39 -31.42 21.69 15.10
N ALA A 40 -30.12 21.96 15.08
CA ALA A 40 -29.50 22.86 14.11
C ALA A 40 -29.36 22.21 12.72
N GLU A 41 -29.75 22.95 11.68
CA GLU A 41 -29.43 22.60 10.29
C GLU A 41 -27.94 22.89 10.02
N GLY A 42 -27.14 21.87 9.76
CA GLY A 42 -25.72 22.03 9.39
C GLY A 42 -24.74 21.21 10.21
N THR A 43 -23.46 21.56 10.12
CA THR A 43 -22.36 20.98 10.93
C THR A 43 -21.99 21.96 12.06
N PRO A 44 -21.49 21.50 13.23
CA PRO A 44 -21.09 22.38 14.30
C PRO A 44 -19.93 23.24 13.81
N PRO A 45 -19.74 24.40 14.45
CA PRO A 45 -18.60 25.22 14.12
C PRO A 45 -17.30 24.47 14.40
N GLY A 46 -16.29 24.75 13.59
CA GLY A 46 -14.96 24.16 13.74
C GLY A 46 -14.33 24.54 15.08
N ARG A 47 -13.35 23.74 15.53
CA ARG A 47 -12.57 24.03 16.74
C ARG A 47 -11.07 24.03 16.46
N PHE A 48 -10.33 24.89 17.13
CA PHE A 48 -8.87 24.87 17.07
C PHE A 48 -8.29 23.67 17.84
N LEU A 49 -7.21 23.10 17.31
CA LEU A 49 -6.42 22.05 17.98
C LEU A 49 -4.93 22.13 17.61
N GLY A 50 -4.11 21.44 18.41
CA GLY A 50 -2.67 21.32 18.24
C GLY A 50 -1.87 22.24 19.17
N LYS A 51 -0.64 21.85 19.50
CA LYS A 51 0.24 22.62 20.41
C LYS A 51 0.80 23.88 19.77
N GLY A 52 0.81 23.94 18.44
CA GLY A 52 1.28 25.11 17.68
C GLY A 52 0.40 26.36 17.88
N LEU A 53 -0.80 26.19 18.46
CA LEU A 53 -1.69 27.30 18.82
C LEU A 53 -1.05 28.29 19.79
N ALA A 54 -0.14 27.83 20.67
CA ALA A 54 0.57 28.69 21.62
C ALA A 54 1.45 29.75 20.93
N GLY A 55 1.84 29.50 19.68
CA GLY A 55 2.63 30.43 18.86
C GLY A 55 1.84 31.56 18.21
N LEU A 56 0.51 31.47 18.22
CA LEU A 56 -0.39 32.43 17.59
C LEU A 56 -0.63 33.63 18.50
N ASP A 57 -1.28 34.65 17.96
CA ASP A 57 -1.63 35.89 18.65
C ASP A 57 -0.41 36.56 19.30
N CYS A 58 0.67 36.67 18.52
CA CYS A 58 1.96 37.18 18.97
C CYS A 58 2.53 36.43 20.19
N GLY A 59 2.24 35.13 20.32
CA GLY A 59 2.70 34.27 21.41
C GLY A 59 1.81 34.27 22.65
N ARG A 60 0.66 34.97 22.64
CA ARG A 60 -0.37 34.80 23.68
C ARG A 60 -1.10 33.47 23.57
N GLY A 61 -1.13 32.91 22.36
CA GLY A 61 -1.73 31.62 22.07
C GLY A 61 -3.24 31.68 21.89
N ILE A 62 -3.79 30.57 21.40
CA ILE A 62 -5.23 30.31 21.34
C ILE A 62 -5.49 29.05 22.14
N GLU A 63 -6.48 29.09 23.04
CA GLU A 63 -6.87 27.92 23.81
C GLU A 63 -7.41 26.81 22.89
N PRO A 64 -6.91 25.56 22.99
CA PRO A 64 -7.46 24.42 22.26
C PRO A 64 -8.97 24.28 22.51
N GLY A 65 -9.73 23.96 21.47
CA GLY A 65 -11.18 23.88 21.53
C GLY A 65 -11.90 25.19 21.23
N THR A 66 -11.18 26.33 21.16
CA THR A 66 -11.77 27.63 20.75
C THR A 66 -12.43 27.51 19.38
N THR A 67 -13.64 28.08 19.27
CA THR A 67 -14.42 28.07 18.03
C THR A 67 -13.69 28.79 16.89
N VAL A 68 -13.68 28.14 15.73
CA VAL A 68 -13.09 28.65 14.50
C VAL A 68 -14.14 29.42 13.73
N THR A 69 -13.82 30.63 13.28
CA THR A 69 -14.69 31.46 12.44
C THR A 69 -14.25 31.38 10.97
N GLU A 70 -15.11 31.83 10.05
CA GLU A 70 -14.76 31.96 8.63
C GLU A 70 -13.53 32.86 8.44
N GLU A 71 -13.45 33.97 9.18
CA GLU A 71 -12.32 34.88 9.13
C GLU A 71 -11.00 34.22 9.60
N HIS A 72 -11.06 33.41 10.67
CA HIS A 72 -9.90 32.64 11.11
C HIS A 72 -9.38 31.73 9.99
N LEU A 73 -10.28 31.01 9.31
CA LEU A 73 -9.92 30.11 8.22
C LEU A 73 -9.40 30.85 7.00
N TRP A 74 -10.00 32.00 6.68
CA TRP A 74 -9.56 32.84 5.57
C TRP A 74 -8.12 33.32 5.77
N ARG A 75 -7.82 33.88 6.94
CA ARG A 75 -6.47 34.33 7.30
C ARG A 75 -5.49 33.16 7.31
N MET A 76 -5.85 32.06 7.97
CA MET A 76 -5.00 30.90 8.11
C MET A 76 -4.70 30.21 6.76
N LEU A 77 -5.70 29.89 5.96
CA LEU A 77 -5.56 29.04 4.76
C LEU A 77 -5.57 29.81 3.44
N GLY A 78 -6.25 30.95 3.38
CA GLY A 78 -6.26 31.84 2.23
C GLY A 78 -5.00 32.69 2.16
N MET A 79 -4.58 33.23 3.31
CA MET A 79 -3.50 34.23 3.40
C MET A 79 -2.21 33.71 4.06
N LEU A 80 -2.24 32.53 4.70
CA LEU A 80 -1.10 32.02 5.48
C LEU A 80 -0.66 32.98 6.58
N GLN A 81 -1.65 33.61 7.22
CA GLN A 81 -1.51 34.58 8.29
C GLN A 81 -2.00 34.00 9.61
N ASP A 82 -1.59 34.66 10.69
CA ASP A 82 -2.12 34.44 12.01
C ASP A 82 -3.63 34.70 12.00
N PRO A 83 -4.47 33.75 12.46
CA PRO A 83 -5.91 33.87 12.39
C PRO A 83 -6.45 35.03 13.24
N VAL A 84 -5.75 35.43 14.32
CA VAL A 84 -6.21 36.46 15.26
C VAL A 84 -5.68 37.84 14.86
N THR A 85 -4.40 37.94 14.51
CA THR A 85 -3.75 39.24 14.25
C THR A 85 -3.65 39.60 12.78
N GLY A 86 -3.75 38.64 11.86
CA GLY A 86 -3.53 38.86 10.43
C GLY A 86 -2.05 39.01 10.05
N HIS A 87 -1.11 38.85 10.99
CA HIS A 87 0.31 38.92 10.68
C HIS A 87 0.76 37.72 9.83
N PRO A 88 1.62 37.91 8.81
CA PRO A 88 2.14 36.80 8.01
C PRO A 88 2.90 35.76 8.83
N LEU A 89 2.54 34.48 8.67
CA LEU A 89 3.25 33.37 9.32
C LEU A 89 4.40 32.92 8.41
N GLY A 90 5.56 33.54 8.59
CA GLY A 90 6.75 33.27 7.80
C GLY A 90 6.70 33.87 6.40
N ARG A 91 7.54 33.37 5.49
CA ARG A 91 7.65 33.93 4.14
C ARG A 91 6.46 33.58 3.25
N ALA A 92 6.07 34.52 2.39
CA ALA A 92 5.09 34.27 1.34
C ALA A 92 5.61 33.23 0.33
N PRO A 93 4.72 32.42 -0.28
CA PRO A 93 5.12 31.53 -1.37
C PRO A 93 5.71 32.31 -2.54
N VAL A 94 6.82 31.82 -3.10
CA VAL A 94 7.42 32.43 -4.31
C VAL A 94 6.51 32.22 -5.50
N ALA A 95 6.17 33.29 -6.22
CA ALA A 95 5.43 33.22 -7.47
C ALA A 95 6.24 32.44 -8.51
N ARG A 96 5.64 31.38 -9.08
CA ARG A 96 6.23 30.58 -10.15
C ARG A 96 5.40 30.73 -11.43
N PRO A 97 6.03 30.64 -12.62
CA PRO A 97 5.28 30.57 -13.88
C PRO A 97 4.29 29.40 -13.82
N ALA A 98 3.16 29.50 -14.52
CA ALA A 98 2.11 28.46 -14.48
C ALA A 98 2.55 27.10 -15.03
N ALA A 99 3.62 27.07 -15.82
CA ALA A 99 4.24 25.87 -16.37
C ALA A 99 5.77 25.99 -16.36
N TYR A 100 6.46 24.86 -16.35
CA TYR A 100 7.90 24.75 -16.53
C TYR A 100 8.19 23.62 -17.51
N GLU A 101 9.33 23.67 -18.20
CA GLU A 101 9.81 22.53 -19.00
C GLU A 101 10.64 21.62 -18.11
N ASP A 102 10.32 20.33 -18.09
CA ASP A 102 11.14 19.34 -17.39
C ASP A 102 12.47 19.09 -18.12
N ALA A 103 13.39 18.35 -17.51
CA ALA A 103 14.72 18.05 -18.09
C ALA A 103 14.65 17.31 -19.44
N LEU A 104 13.46 16.88 -19.85
CA LEU A 104 13.18 16.17 -21.09
C LEU A 104 12.39 17.05 -22.08
N GLY A 105 12.37 18.37 -21.86
CA GLY A 105 11.72 19.36 -22.72
C GLY A 105 10.19 19.35 -22.66
N ARG A 106 9.58 18.58 -21.74
CA ARG A 106 8.11 18.46 -21.68
C ARG A 106 7.54 19.58 -20.81
N LYS A 107 6.53 20.29 -21.33
CA LYS A 107 5.79 21.29 -20.57
C LYS A 107 4.98 20.64 -19.47
N ARG A 108 5.30 20.97 -18.21
CA ARG A 108 4.63 20.51 -17.01
C ARG A 108 3.98 21.69 -16.30
N LYS A 109 2.78 21.48 -15.76
CA LYS A 109 2.12 22.48 -14.90
C LYS A 109 2.94 22.69 -13.64
N ALA A 110 3.19 23.94 -13.27
CA ALA A 110 3.94 24.25 -12.07
C ALA A 110 3.16 23.84 -10.80
N PRO A 111 3.84 23.37 -9.74
CA PRO A 111 3.18 23.03 -8.50
C PRO A 111 2.56 24.28 -7.87
N GLN A 112 1.27 24.22 -7.54
CA GLN A 112 0.60 25.29 -6.80
C GLN A 112 1.08 25.34 -5.34
N PRO A 113 1.18 26.53 -4.73
CA PRO A 113 1.43 26.66 -3.30
C PRO A 113 0.41 25.88 -2.48
N VAL A 114 0.87 25.22 -1.42
CA VAL A 114 0.05 24.40 -0.53
C VAL A 114 -0.29 25.22 0.72
N ALA A 115 -1.58 25.42 0.94
CA ALA A 115 -2.13 26.13 2.10
C ALA A 115 -2.13 25.27 3.37
N GLY A 116 -2.43 23.98 3.21
CA GLY A 116 -2.61 23.06 4.33
C GLY A 116 -2.84 21.63 3.88
N PHE A 117 -3.11 20.77 4.87
CA PHE A 117 -3.43 19.37 4.69
C PHE A 117 -4.69 19.05 5.48
N ASP A 118 -5.70 18.51 4.80
CA ASP A 118 -6.91 17.99 5.43
C ASP A 118 -6.69 16.52 5.77
N LEU A 119 -6.63 16.22 7.07
CA LEU A 119 -6.55 14.88 7.63
C LEU A 119 -7.97 14.47 8.04
N THR A 120 -8.64 13.68 7.21
CA THR A 120 -9.99 13.21 7.49
C THR A 120 -9.94 11.90 8.26
N PHE A 121 -10.39 11.91 9.51
CA PHE A 121 -10.51 10.74 10.38
C PHE A 121 -11.93 10.20 10.33
N SER A 122 -12.15 9.04 9.71
CA SER A 122 -13.43 8.35 9.71
C SER A 122 -13.40 7.17 10.68
N VAL A 123 -14.40 7.04 11.55
CA VAL A 123 -14.55 5.84 12.38
C VAL A 123 -14.82 4.60 11.50
N PRO A 124 -14.56 3.37 11.97
CA PRO A 124 -14.99 2.14 11.31
C PRO A 124 -16.49 2.15 11.02
N LYS A 125 -16.92 1.38 10.01
CA LYS A 125 -18.30 1.51 9.53
C LYS A 125 -19.29 1.01 10.59
N SER A 126 -18.95 -0.09 11.26
CA SER A 126 -19.71 -0.63 12.38
C SER A 126 -19.90 0.38 13.51
N VAL A 127 -18.86 1.17 13.83
CA VAL A 127 -18.94 2.25 14.84
C VAL A 127 -19.91 3.34 14.38
N SER A 128 -19.87 3.76 13.11
CA SER A 128 -20.86 4.72 12.58
C SER A 128 -22.29 4.19 12.63
N VAL A 129 -22.49 2.89 12.38
CA VAL A 129 -23.80 2.23 12.46
C VAL A 129 -24.30 2.19 13.90
N ALA A 130 -23.48 1.70 14.83
CA ALA A 130 -23.83 1.64 16.25
C ALA A 130 -24.09 3.05 16.82
N TRP A 131 -23.30 4.04 16.41
CA TRP A 131 -23.54 5.45 16.75
C TRP A 131 -24.90 5.95 16.23
N ALA A 132 -25.21 5.71 14.95
CA ALA A 132 -26.47 6.17 14.36
C ALA A 132 -27.72 5.53 15.01
N LEU A 133 -27.60 4.27 15.43
CA LEU A 133 -28.72 3.50 15.99
C LEU A 133 -28.85 3.62 17.51
N GLY A 134 -27.79 4.04 18.20
CA GLY A 134 -27.77 4.18 19.66
C GLY A 134 -28.67 5.30 20.16
N ASP A 135 -28.85 5.35 21.48
CA ASP A 135 -29.48 6.46 22.18
C ASP A 135 -28.56 7.70 22.24
N GLU A 136 -29.06 8.80 22.80
CA GLU A 136 -28.30 10.05 22.91
C GLU A 136 -27.04 9.90 23.77
N ALA A 137 -27.13 9.15 24.88
CA ALA A 137 -26.01 8.90 25.76
C ALA A 137 -24.88 8.11 25.06
N THR A 138 -25.23 7.04 24.35
CA THR A 138 -24.27 6.24 23.58
C THR A 138 -23.65 7.07 22.46
N ARG A 139 -24.43 7.88 21.75
CA ARG A 139 -23.92 8.78 20.70
C ARG A 139 -22.88 9.76 21.23
N ALA A 140 -23.16 10.40 22.37
CA ALA A 140 -22.24 11.34 23.01
C ALA A 140 -20.94 10.65 23.44
N ARG A 141 -21.03 9.44 24.01
CA ARG A 141 -19.88 8.63 24.44
C ARG A 141 -18.99 8.20 23.27
N VAL A 142 -19.57 7.71 22.18
CA VAL A 142 -18.82 7.36 20.96
C VAL A 142 -18.17 8.60 20.32
N HIS A 143 -18.87 9.74 20.28
CA HIS A 143 -18.31 10.99 19.76
C HIS A 143 -17.15 11.50 20.63
N ALA A 144 -17.26 11.42 21.95
CA ALA A 144 -16.17 11.73 22.87
C ALA A 144 -14.96 10.81 22.67
N ALA A 145 -15.18 9.49 22.52
CA ALA A 145 -14.12 8.53 22.21
C ALA A 145 -13.44 8.84 20.87
N HIS A 146 -14.21 9.19 19.83
CA HIS A 146 -13.67 9.62 18.53
C HIS A 146 -12.76 10.84 18.66
N ARG A 147 -13.19 11.87 19.40
CA ARG A 147 -12.41 13.11 19.61
C ARG A 147 -11.13 12.83 20.38
N ARG A 148 -11.20 12.07 21.48
CA ARG A 148 -10.04 11.66 22.27
C ARG A 148 -9.05 10.85 21.43
N ALA A 149 -9.52 9.92 20.60
CA ALA A 149 -8.66 9.13 19.73
C ALA A 149 -7.92 10.01 18.70
N LEU A 150 -8.62 10.95 18.09
CA LEU A 150 -8.04 11.93 17.18
C LEU A 150 -6.99 12.81 17.86
N GLU A 151 -7.28 13.34 19.05
CA GLU A 151 -6.36 14.18 19.81
C GLU A 151 -5.09 13.41 20.22
N SER A 152 -5.22 12.15 20.66
CA SER A 152 -4.07 11.27 20.94
C SER A 152 -3.19 11.05 19.71
N VAL A 153 -3.79 10.86 18.53
CA VAL A 153 -3.06 10.64 17.27
C VAL A 153 -2.37 11.93 16.80
N ILE A 154 -3.01 13.09 16.96
CA ILE A 154 -2.38 14.38 16.66
C ILE A 154 -1.22 14.65 17.62
N ALA A 155 -1.39 14.39 18.92
CA ALA A 155 -0.33 14.55 19.91
C ALA A 155 0.86 13.61 19.63
N TYR A 156 0.59 12.37 19.22
CA TYR A 156 1.61 11.44 18.73
C TYR A 156 2.31 11.98 17.49
N ALA A 157 1.56 12.45 16.49
CA ALA A 157 2.10 12.99 15.25
C ALA A 157 2.95 14.26 15.48
N GLU A 158 2.59 15.14 16.40
CA GLU A 158 3.40 16.32 16.79
C GLU A 158 4.75 15.95 17.37
N ARG A 159 4.86 14.81 18.05
CA ARG A 159 6.11 14.32 18.61
C ARG A 159 6.95 13.55 17.59
N GLU A 160 6.30 12.67 16.82
CA GLU A 160 7.02 11.64 16.05
C GLU A 160 7.08 11.91 14.54
N VAL A 161 6.15 12.68 13.98
CA VAL A 161 5.93 12.77 12.53
C VAL A 161 6.12 14.17 11.99
N PHE A 162 5.47 15.16 12.60
CA PHE A 162 5.50 16.54 12.14
C PHE A 162 6.91 17.12 12.32
N ALA A 163 7.45 17.61 11.22
CA ALA A 163 8.77 18.23 11.16
C ALA A 163 8.71 19.43 10.21
N THR A 164 9.71 20.30 10.34
CA THR A 164 10.01 21.32 9.33
C THR A 164 11.45 21.18 8.85
N ARG A 165 11.86 22.00 7.88
CA ARG A 165 13.20 21.97 7.29
C ARG A 165 13.85 23.35 7.38
N THR A 166 15.13 23.35 7.74
CA THR A 166 15.96 24.55 7.92
C THR A 166 17.31 24.38 7.23
N GLY A 167 18.10 25.46 7.20
CA GLY A 167 19.40 25.49 6.53
C GLY A 167 19.30 25.65 5.00
N ARG A 168 20.47 25.84 4.35
CA ARG A 168 20.57 25.95 2.89
C ARG A 168 20.02 24.67 2.25
N GLY A 169 19.09 24.82 1.30
CA GLY A 169 18.44 23.67 0.65
C GLY A 169 17.45 22.89 1.52
N GLY A 170 17.22 23.30 2.78
CA GLY A 170 16.32 22.59 3.70
C GLY A 170 16.87 21.22 4.13
N VAL A 171 18.20 21.10 4.26
CA VAL A 171 18.88 19.84 4.59
C VAL A 171 18.69 19.40 6.03
N VAL A 172 18.37 20.34 6.93
CA VAL A 172 18.21 20.05 8.37
C VAL A 172 16.73 19.85 8.68
N SER A 173 16.34 18.62 8.97
CA SER A 173 15.03 18.25 9.51
C SER A 173 14.93 18.62 11.00
N GLN A 174 13.93 19.42 11.34
CA GLN A 174 13.77 20.02 12.66
C GLN A 174 12.41 19.69 13.26
N ASP A 175 12.40 19.52 14.57
CA ASP A 175 11.17 19.38 15.35
C ASP A 175 10.37 20.68 15.31
N THR A 176 9.06 20.57 15.50
CA THR A 176 8.15 21.72 15.56
C THR A 176 7.68 21.94 16.99
N LEU A 177 7.16 23.14 17.28
CA LEU A 177 6.46 23.41 18.54
C LEU A 177 4.99 22.94 18.51
N GLY A 178 4.67 21.99 17.61
CA GLY A 178 3.31 21.56 17.32
C GLY A 178 2.74 22.11 16.01
N VAL A 179 1.51 21.72 15.70
CA VAL A 179 0.76 22.18 14.53
C VAL A 179 -0.36 23.12 14.92
N VAL A 180 -0.76 23.97 13.98
CA VAL A 180 -2.00 24.74 14.06
C VAL A 180 -3.03 24.04 13.18
N ALA A 181 -4.14 23.60 13.76
CA ALA A 181 -5.18 22.93 12.99
C ALA A 181 -6.60 23.31 13.43
N ALA A 182 -7.56 23.10 12.54
CA ALA A 182 -8.99 23.27 12.78
C ALA A 182 -9.73 21.96 12.50
N ALA A 183 -10.55 21.47 13.45
CA ALA A 183 -11.32 20.24 13.32
C ALA A 183 -12.81 20.54 13.09
N PHE A 184 -13.40 19.88 12.09
CA PHE A 184 -14.82 19.96 11.73
C PHE A 184 -15.45 18.57 11.78
N ASP A 185 -16.43 18.38 12.65
CA ASP A 185 -17.11 17.09 12.85
C ASP A 185 -18.30 16.95 11.87
N HIS A 186 -18.43 15.79 11.23
CA HIS A 186 -19.42 15.45 10.21
C HIS A 186 -19.99 14.04 10.49
N TRP A 187 -21.24 13.76 10.10
CA TRP A 187 -21.98 12.53 10.52
C TRP A 187 -22.53 11.71 9.38
N ASP A 188 -22.63 12.28 8.18
CA ASP A 188 -23.25 11.64 7.05
C ASP A 188 -22.28 11.59 5.86
N SER A 189 -22.43 10.54 5.08
CA SER A 189 -21.81 10.48 3.77
C SER A 189 -22.62 11.33 2.80
N ARG A 190 -22.05 11.64 1.64
CA ARG A 190 -22.80 12.33 0.57
C ARG A 190 -24.03 11.57 0.06
N ALA A 191 -24.16 10.27 0.37
CA ALA A 191 -25.33 9.47 0.05
C ALA A 191 -26.36 9.45 1.20
N GLY A 192 -26.17 10.25 2.26
CA GLY A 192 -27.02 10.26 3.45
C GLY A 192 -26.86 9.04 4.35
N ASP A 193 -25.76 8.27 4.20
CA ASP A 193 -25.47 7.13 5.08
C ASP A 193 -24.71 7.57 6.35
N PRO A 194 -24.86 6.87 7.50
CA PRO A 194 -24.09 7.14 8.71
C PRO A 194 -22.59 7.08 8.45
N GLN A 195 -21.87 8.17 8.68
CA GLN A 195 -20.44 8.26 8.49
C GLN A 195 -19.88 9.29 9.46
N LEU A 196 -19.61 8.89 10.70
CA LEU A 196 -18.98 9.79 11.67
C LEU A 196 -17.52 10.02 11.28
N HIS A 197 -17.17 11.27 10.99
CA HIS A 197 -15.81 11.65 10.61
C HIS A 197 -15.47 13.08 10.98
N THR A 198 -14.19 13.35 11.19
CA THR A 198 -13.67 14.69 11.47
C THR A 198 -12.65 15.08 10.42
N HIS A 199 -12.82 16.26 9.83
CA HIS A 199 -11.83 16.91 8.99
C HIS A 199 -10.88 17.74 9.85
N VAL A 200 -9.63 17.32 10.02
CA VAL A 200 -8.58 18.08 10.71
C VAL A 200 -7.74 18.81 9.68
N VAL A 201 -7.99 20.10 9.54
CA VAL A 201 -7.29 20.97 8.60
C VAL A 201 -6.03 21.52 9.25
N VAL A 202 -4.89 20.90 8.93
CA VAL A 202 -3.57 21.32 9.40
C VAL A 202 -3.02 22.42 8.50
N LEU A 203 -2.72 23.57 9.09
CA LEU A 203 -2.06 24.68 8.42
C LEU A 203 -0.64 24.26 7.96
N ASN A 204 -0.26 24.64 6.74
CA ASN A 204 1.11 24.41 6.25
C ASN A 204 2.10 25.47 6.78
N ARG A 205 1.99 25.79 8.08
CA ARG A 205 2.87 26.67 8.84
C ARG A 205 3.02 26.12 10.25
N VAL A 206 4.27 25.99 10.67
CA VAL A 206 4.68 25.50 11.99
C VAL A 206 5.87 26.32 12.47
N GLN A 207 5.99 26.51 13.78
CA GLN A 207 7.19 27.08 14.37
C GLN A 207 8.26 26.00 14.51
N ALA A 208 9.48 26.28 14.05
CA ALA A 208 10.60 25.39 14.30
C ALA A 208 10.99 25.46 15.77
N ALA A 209 11.27 24.32 16.39
CA ALA A 209 11.65 24.27 17.81
C ALA A 209 13.01 24.93 18.11
N SER A 210 13.87 25.12 17.10
CA SER A 210 15.19 25.73 17.29
C SER A 210 15.18 27.24 17.48
N ASP A 211 14.27 27.96 16.83
CA ASP A 211 14.28 29.43 16.81
C ASP A 211 12.88 30.07 16.85
N GLY A 212 11.81 29.27 16.98
CA GLY A 212 10.42 29.74 16.98
C GLY A 212 9.93 30.29 15.64
N GLY A 213 10.76 30.26 14.58
CA GLY A 213 10.44 30.84 13.29
C GLY A 213 9.41 30.02 12.52
N TRP A 214 8.41 30.70 11.95
CA TRP A 214 7.35 30.11 11.13
C TRP A 214 7.88 29.61 9.77
N ARG A 215 7.65 28.33 9.49
CA ARG A 215 8.12 27.63 8.28
C ARG A 215 7.08 26.64 7.76
N THR A 216 7.29 26.15 6.54
CA THR A 216 6.43 25.12 5.94
C THR A 216 6.62 23.77 6.61
N LEU A 217 5.54 23.00 6.72
CA LEU A 217 5.59 21.62 7.19
C LEU A 217 6.32 20.72 6.18
N ASP A 218 7.13 19.78 6.65
CA ASP A 218 7.65 18.71 5.81
C ASP A 218 6.57 17.66 5.57
N SER A 219 5.83 17.85 4.48
CA SER A 219 4.73 16.96 4.12
C SER A 219 5.17 15.54 3.78
N LYS A 220 6.45 15.30 3.43
CA LYS A 220 6.91 13.95 3.05
C LYS A 220 6.81 12.98 4.24
N ALA A 221 7.23 13.42 5.42
CA ALA A 221 7.12 12.63 6.65
C ALA A 221 5.66 12.30 6.96
N LEU A 222 4.77 13.30 6.86
CA LEU A 222 3.33 13.13 7.06
C LEU A 222 2.71 12.07 6.12
N PHE A 223 3.00 12.14 4.81
CA PHE A 223 2.45 11.16 3.86
C PHE A 223 2.98 9.74 4.08
N ARG A 224 4.24 9.57 4.52
CA ARG A 224 4.80 8.25 4.86
C ARG A 224 4.15 7.65 6.11
N ALA A 225 3.86 8.47 7.10
CA ALA A 225 3.24 8.04 8.36
C ALA A 225 1.73 7.83 8.28
N ALA A 226 1.07 8.23 7.18
CA ALA A 226 -0.39 8.24 7.06
C ALA A 226 -1.05 6.89 7.41
N VAL A 227 -0.46 5.78 6.97
CA VAL A 227 -0.99 4.44 7.28
C VAL A 227 -0.82 4.12 8.75
N GLY A 228 0.36 4.36 9.34
CA GLY A 228 0.61 4.11 10.77
C GLY A 228 -0.30 4.94 11.67
N LEU A 229 -0.50 6.23 11.36
CA LEU A 229 -1.45 7.09 12.08
C LEU A 229 -2.89 6.60 11.95
N SER A 230 -3.27 6.05 10.79
CA SER A 230 -4.60 5.46 10.58
C SER A 230 -4.81 4.19 11.42
N GLU A 231 -3.83 3.30 11.52
CA GLU A 231 -3.94 2.10 12.35
C GLU A 231 -3.90 2.45 13.85
N LEU A 232 -3.09 3.44 14.23
CA LEU A 232 -3.03 3.93 15.60
C LEU A 232 -4.38 4.51 16.03
N TYR A 233 -4.99 5.35 15.18
CA TYR A 233 -6.33 5.87 15.42
C TYR A 233 -7.36 4.77 15.64
N ASN A 234 -7.34 3.71 14.83
CA ASN A 234 -8.27 2.59 14.98
C ASN A 234 -8.06 1.86 16.32
N GLY A 235 -6.81 1.57 16.68
CA GLY A 235 -6.49 0.89 17.94
C GLY A 235 -6.86 1.72 19.16
N VAL A 236 -6.53 3.02 19.17
CA VAL A 236 -6.89 3.93 20.26
C VAL A 236 -8.41 4.09 20.40
N LEU A 237 -9.12 4.24 19.27
CA LEU A 237 -10.58 4.30 19.27
C LEU A 237 -11.18 3.00 19.83
N ALA A 238 -10.62 1.86 19.44
CA ALA A 238 -11.06 0.55 19.91
C ALA A 238 -10.89 0.41 21.43
N ASP A 239 -9.72 0.75 21.98
CA ASP A 239 -9.46 0.72 23.42
C ASP A 239 -10.43 1.63 24.18
N LEU A 240 -10.66 2.86 23.69
CA LEU A 240 -11.56 3.82 24.33
C LEU A 240 -13.01 3.35 24.35
N LEU A 241 -13.52 2.82 23.23
CA LEU A 241 -14.88 2.31 23.13
C LEU A 241 -15.07 1.01 23.93
N THR A 242 -14.06 0.15 23.97
CA THR A 242 -14.10 -1.05 24.80
C THR A 242 -14.08 -0.70 26.28
N ALA A 243 -13.27 0.26 26.71
CA ALA A 243 -13.20 0.70 28.11
C ALA A 243 -14.50 1.36 28.58
N ASP A 244 -15.11 2.19 27.73
CA ASP A 244 -16.32 2.94 28.08
C ASP A 244 -17.59 2.08 27.87
N LEU A 245 -17.80 1.55 26.66
CA LEU A 245 -19.04 0.89 26.24
C LEU A 245 -19.00 -0.64 26.30
N GLY A 246 -17.85 -1.24 26.62
CA GLY A 246 -17.71 -2.70 26.70
C GLY A 246 -17.81 -3.42 25.35
N TRP A 247 -17.60 -2.71 24.23
CA TRP A 247 -17.68 -3.28 22.89
C TRP A 247 -16.49 -4.22 22.58
N GLY A 248 -16.79 -5.30 21.84
CA GLY A 248 -15.80 -6.22 21.26
C GLY A 248 -15.50 -5.92 19.79
N TRP A 249 -14.49 -6.60 19.24
CA TRP A 249 -14.00 -6.36 17.88
C TRP A 249 -13.74 -7.68 17.15
N GLU A 250 -14.13 -7.74 15.88
CA GLU A 250 -13.94 -8.89 15.00
C GLU A 250 -13.17 -8.47 13.74
N ALA A 251 -12.28 -9.34 13.28
CA ALA A 251 -11.51 -9.14 12.06
C ALA A 251 -12.32 -9.59 10.83
N HIS A 252 -12.57 -8.66 9.91
CA HIS A 252 -13.27 -8.92 8.65
C HIS A 252 -12.27 -8.91 7.49
N THR A 253 -12.29 -10.00 6.71
CA THR A 253 -11.50 -10.10 5.48
C THR A 253 -12.10 -9.23 4.37
N ARG A 254 -11.25 -8.76 3.44
CA ARG A 254 -11.69 -7.95 2.30
C ARG A 254 -11.38 -8.66 1.00
N ARG A 255 -12.32 -8.60 0.04
CA ARG A 255 -12.17 -9.22 -1.29
C ARG A 255 -10.90 -8.81 -2.05
N HIS A 256 -10.41 -7.59 -1.84
CA HIS A 256 -9.29 -7.02 -2.60
C HIS A 256 -8.15 -6.52 -1.71
N SER A 257 -8.09 -6.96 -0.45
CA SER A 257 -6.99 -6.59 0.44
C SER A 257 -6.68 -7.73 1.40
N PRO A 258 -5.40 -8.13 1.53
CA PRO A 258 -4.98 -9.11 2.52
C PRO A 258 -4.92 -8.52 3.95
N VAL A 259 -5.25 -7.23 4.12
CA VAL A 259 -5.29 -6.57 5.42
C VAL A 259 -6.72 -6.63 5.94
N GLU A 260 -6.88 -7.27 7.09
CA GLU A 260 -8.15 -7.37 7.79
C GLU A 260 -8.62 -6.00 8.29
N LYS A 261 -9.94 -5.83 8.37
CA LYS A 261 -10.56 -4.65 8.96
C LYS A 261 -11.24 -5.06 10.25
N TRP A 262 -10.92 -4.37 11.33
CA TRP A 262 -11.58 -4.58 12.61
C TRP A 262 -12.88 -3.77 12.67
N GLU A 263 -13.97 -4.46 12.99
CA GLU A 263 -15.32 -3.91 13.14
C GLU A 263 -15.90 -4.35 14.48
N VAL A 264 -16.89 -3.63 15.00
CA VAL A 264 -17.55 -3.93 16.28
C VAL A 264 -18.25 -5.28 16.20
N ALA A 265 -17.91 -6.18 17.13
CA ALA A 265 -18.51 -7.51 17.26
C ALA A 265 -20.04 -7.40 17.40
N GLY A 266 -20.77 -8.14 16.56
CA GLY A 266 -22.23 -8.10 16.53
C GLY A 266 -22.87 -7.18 15.50
N VAL A 267 -22.11 -6.28 14.86
CA VAL A 267 -22.60 -5.52 13.71
C VAL A 267 -22.42 -6.36 12.46
N THR A 268 -23.53 -6.88 11.92
CA THR A 268 -23.48 -7.78 10.77
C THR A 268 -23.00 -7.09 9.49
N GLN A 269 -22.38 -7.87 8.59
CA GLN A 269 -21.94 -7.35 7.30
C GLN A 269 -23.12 -6.83 6.46
N THR A 270 -24.29 -7.48 6.54
CA THR A 270 -25.50 -7.05 5.81
C THR A 270 -25.96 -5.66 6.25
N LEU A 271 -25.94 -5.37 7.55
CA LEU A 271 -26.27 -4.04 8.08
C LEU A 271 -25.21 -2.99 7.71
N ALA A 272 -23.93 -3.37 7.74
CA ALA A 272 -22.86 -2.49 7.31
C ALA A 272 -22.95 -2.14 5.81
N ASP A 273 -23.32 -3.11 4.98
CA ASP A 273 -23.49 -2.95 3.53
C ASP A 273 -24.71 -2.08 3.19
N GLU A 274 -25.83 -2.24 3.91
CA GLU A 274 -27.02 -1.38 3.79
C GLU A 274 -26.65 0.09 3.93
N PHE A 275 -25.76 0.42 4.86
CA PHE A 275 -25.27 1.78 5.07
C PHE A 275 -24.00 2.13 4.28
N SER A 276 -23.56 1.32 3.33
CA SER A 276 -22.34 1.57 2.54
C SER A 276 -22.62 1.86 1.06
N ARG A 277 -23.80 2.40 0.72
CA ARG A 277 -24.29 2.60 -0.66
C ARG A 277 -23.33 3.40 -1.53
N ARG A 278 -22.72 4.45 -0.96
CA ARG A 278 -21.71 5.27 -1.67
C ARG A 278 -20.50 4.44 -2.12
N THR A 279 -20.02 3.53 -1.29
CA THR A 279 -18.87 2.68 -1.62
C THR A 279 -19.23 1.76 -2.77
N SER A 280 -20.40 1.12 -2.72
CA SER A 280 -20.89 0.25 -3.79
C SER A 280 -20.99 1.00 -5.12
N GLN A 281 -21.60 2.18 -5.15
CA GLN A 281 -21.69 3.03 -6.35
C GLN A 281 -20.31 3.38 -6.94
N ILE A 282 -19.34 3.70 -6.09
CA ILE A 282 -17.97 4.01 -6.55
C ILE A 282 -17.29 2.77 -7.11
N GLU A 283 -17.44 1.60 -6.46
CA GLU A 283 -16.85 0.35 -6.94
C GLU A 283 -17.47 -0.07 -8.29
N ASP A 284 -18.79 0.05 -8.45
CA ASP A 284 -19.48 -0.28 -9.70
C ASP A 284 -19.04 0.64 -10.84
N ALA A 285 -19.03 1.96 -10.61
CA ALA A 285 -18.54 2.92 -11.58
C ALA A 285 -17.06 2.71 -11.92
N LYS A 286 -16.22 2.39 -10.92
CA LYS A 286 -14.81 2.05 -11.13
C LYS A 286 -14.67 0.77 -11.96
N ASN A 287 -15.46 -0.26 -11.69
CA ASN A 287 -15.43 -1.52 -12.44
C ASN A 287 -15.85 -1.30 -13.90
N ALA A 288 -16.87 -0.45 -14.15
CA ALA A 288 -17.26 -0.04 -15.50
C ALA A 288 -16.12 0.70 -16.22
N LEU A 289 -15.46 1.65 -15.56
CA LEU A 289 -14.30 2.35 -16.11
C LEU A 289 -13.11 1.42 -16.39
N VAL A 290 -12.86 0.42 -15.54
CA VAL A 290 -11.82 -0.60 -15.77
C VAL A 290 -12.17 -1.48 -16.97
N ALA A 291 -13.43 -1.85 -17.14
CA ALA A 291 -13.90 -2.61 -18.31
C ALA A 291 -13.75 -1.80 -19.61
N GLN A 292 -14.13 -0.51 -19.59
CA GLN A 292 -13.92 0.40 -20.71
C GLN A 292 -12.44 0.58 -21.05
N PHE A 293 -11.57 0.71 -20.03
CA PHE A 293 -10.13 0.80 -20.22
C PHE A 293 -9.59 -0.46 -20.92
N ARG A 294 -10.03 -1.65 -20.48
CA ARG A 294 -9.62 -2.91 -21.12
C ARG A 294 -10.06 -3.00 -22.58
N ALA A 295 -11.30 -2.58 -22.87
CA ALA A 295 -11.82 -2.57 -24.24
C ALA A 295 -11.05 -1.59 -25.14
N ALA A 296 -10.71 -0.40 -24.63
CA ALA A 296 -10.02 0.64 -25.41
C ALA A 296 -8.52 0.36 -25.61
N HIS A 297 -7.85 -0.24 -24.63
CA HIS A 297 -6.38 -0.40 -24.64
C HIS A 297 -5.91 -1.84 -24.86
N GLY A 298 -6.81 -2.82 -24.94
CA GLY A 298 -6.45 -4.24 -25.09
C GLY A 298 -5.67 -4.83 -23.92
N ARG A 299 -5.53 -4.10 -22.80
CA ARG A 299 -4.80 -4.51 -21.59
C ARG A 299 -5.52 -4.07 -20.31
N GLY A 300 -5.19 -4.72 -19.21
CA GLY A 300 -5.61 -4.26 -17.87
C GLY A 300 -4.97 -2.92 -17.48
N PRO A 301 -5.67 -2.08 -16.70
CA PRO A 301 -5.06 -0.89 -16.10
C PRO A 301 -4.04 -1.28 -15.02
N THR A 302 -2.92 -0.56 -14.98
CA THR A 302 -1.92 -0.61 -13.91
C THR A 302 -2.51 -0.11 -12.58
N SER A 303 -1.88 -0.40 -11.44
CA SER A 303 -2.37 0.06 -10.13
C SER A 303 -2.54 1.58 -10.03
N ALA A 304 -1.65 2.35 -10.67
CA ALA A 304 -1.74 3.81 -10.74
C ALA A 304 -2.89 4.28 -11.63
N GLU A 305 -3.18 3.57 -12.73
CA GLU A 305 -4.35 3.81 -13.57
C GLU A 305 -5.64 3.46 -12.82
N VAL A 306 -5.69 2.32 -12.13
CA VAL A 306 -6.84 1.93 -11.29
C VAL A 306 -7.13 3.00 -10.24
N LEU A 307 -6.12 3.58 -9.60
CA LEU A 307 -6.31 4.67 -8.65
C LEU A 307 -6.91 5.92 -9.31
N ARG A 308 -6.45 6.28 -10.53
CA ARG A 308 -7.01 7.40 -11.31
C ARG A 308 -8.45 7.14 -11.73
N LEU A 309 -8.75 5.93 -12.22
CA LEU A 309 -10.11 5.52 -12.58
C LEU A 309 -11.04 5.52 -11.36
N ARG A 310 -10.55 5.07 -10.20
CA ARG A 310 -11.29 5.17 -8.93
C ARG A 310 -11.56 6.62 -8.54
N GLN A 311 -10.58 7.51 -8.69
CA GLN A 311 -10.76 8.93 -8.44
C GLN A 311 -11.79 9.55 -9.39
N GLN A 312 -11.76 9.19 -10.67
CA GLN A 312 -12.75 9.59 -11.67
C GLN A 312 -14.14 9.09 -11.30
N ALA A 313 -14.30 7.80 -10.97
CA ALA A 313 -15.56 7.22 -10.50
C ALA A 313 -16.10 7.98 -9.28
N THR A 314 -15.25 8.25 -8.30
CA THR A 314 -15.61 8.98 -7.07
C THR A 314 -16.15 10.38 -7.34
N LEU A 315 -15.63 11.06 -8.36
CA LEU A 315 -16.08 12.39 -8.76
C LEU A 315 -17.34 12.33 -9.63
N ALA A 316 -17.45 11.35 -10.52
CA ALA A 316 -18.59 11.19 -11.42
C ALA A 316 -19.86 10.75 -10.69
N THR A 317 -19.76 9.86 -9.69
CA THR A 317 -20.90 9.39 -8.89
C THR A 317 -21.20 10.30 -7.70
N ARG A 318 -20.71 11.54 -7.70
CA ARG A 318 -20.83 12.46 -6.57
C ARG A 318 -22.17 13.20 -6.64
N PRO A 319 -23.14 12.90 -5.75
CA PRO A 319 -24.33 13.74 -5.63
C PRO A 319 -23.98 15.08 -4.96
N ASP A 320 -24.83 16.07 -5.20
CA ASP A 320 -24.80 17.32 -4.47
C ASP A 320 -25.11 17.09 -2.99
N LYS A 321 -24.42 17.83 -2.10
CA LYS A 321 -24.62 17.69 -0.65
C LYS A 321 -25.89 18.44 -0.28
N GLN A 322 -26.91 17.71 0.16
CA GLN A 322 -28.09 18.26 0.82
C GLN A 322 -27.82 18.36 2.33
N LEU A 323 -28.30 19.43 2.96
CA LEU A 323 -28.20 19.61 4.41
C LEU A 323 -29.49 19.10 5.03
N HIS A 324 -29.35 18.21 6.01
CA HIS A 324 -30.46 17.64 6.78
C HIS A 324 -30.14 17.81 8.26
N ALA A 325 -31.15 18.05 9.09
CA ALA A 325 -30.97 18.02 10.54
C ALA A 325 -30.57 16.60 10.98
N LEU A 326 -29.74 16.50 12.02
CA LEU A 326 -29.28 15.19 12.51
C LEU A 326 -30.45 14.31 12.96
N SER A 327 -31.50 14.89 13.56
CA SER A 327 -32.73 14.18 13.94
C SER A 327 -33.41 13.47 12.75
N ASP A 328 -33.43 14.12 11.59
CA ASP A 328 -34.06 13.60 10.38
C ASP A 328 -33.24 12.44 9.80
N LEU A 329 -31.92 12.61 9.80
CA LEU A 329 -30.98 11.56 9.42
C LEU A 329 -31.13 10.32 10.32
N ILE A 330 -31.16 10.51 11.65
CA ILE A 330 -31.34 9.42 12.62
C ILE A 330 -32.67 8.69 12.37
N THR A 331 -33.76 9.43 12.15
CA THR A 331 -35.06 8.84 11.85
C THR A 331 -35.01 8.00 10.58
N GLY A 332 -34.38 8.51 9.52
CA GLY A 332 -34.17 7.78 8.26
C GLY A 332 -33.29 6.54 8.44
N TRP A 333 -32.23 6.62 9.24
CA TRP A 333 -31.33 5.50 9.51
C TRP A 333 -32.02 4.41 10.31
N ARG A 334 -32.76 4.74 11.37
CA ARG A 334 -33.51 3.76 12.18
C ARG A 334 -34.51 2.99 11.32
N ARG A 335 -35.26 3.67 10.46
CA ARG A 335 -36.20 3.04 9.51
C ARG A 335 -35.49 2.06 8.56
N ARG A 336 -34.32 2.42 8.04
CA ARG A 336 -33.53 1.56 7.15
C ARG A 336 -32.93 0.35 7.86
N ALA A 337 -32.64 0.48 9.16
CA ALA A 337 -32.08 -0.60 9.96
C ALA A 337 -33.13 -1.61 10.45
N GLU A 338 -34.41 -1.24 10.49
CA GLU A 338 -35.50 -2.08 11.01
C GLU A 338 -35.51 -3.53 10.48
N PRO A 339 -35.28 -3.81 9.18
CA PRO A 339 -35.22 -5.19 8.67
C PRO A 339 -34.05 -6.02 9.22
N HIS A 340 -33.04 -5.37 9.80
CA HIS A 340 -31.80 -6.01 10.26
C HIS A 340 -31.71 -6.10 11.78
N VAL A 341 -32.26 -5.12 12.51
CA VAL A 341 -32.12 -5.02 13.98
C VAL A 341 -33.46 -5.01 14.72
N GLY A 342 -34.59 -5.02 14.01
CA GLY A 342 -35.93 -4.92 14.58
C GLY A 342 -36.35 -3.48 14.87
N THR A 343 -37.47 -3.33 15.58
CA THR A 343 -38.13 -2.04 15.84
C THR A 343 -37.50 -1.24 16.99
N GLU A 344 -36.60 -1.84 17.78
CA GLU A 344 -35.92 -1.22 18.91
C GLU A 344 -34.40 -1.14 18.68
N PRO A 345 -33.93 -0.24 17.79
CA PRO A 345 -32.50 -0.14 17.44
C PRO A 345 -31.61 0.21 18.64
N GLU A 346 -32.12 0.98 19.61
CA GLU A 346 -31.39 1.36 20.82
C GLU A 346 -31.14 0.15 21.73
N ALA A 347 -32.16 -0.70 21.92
CA ALA A 347 -32.04 -1.95 22.66
C ALA A 347 -31.04 -2.90 21.97
N TRP A 348 -31.05 -2.97 20.64
CA TRP A 348 -30.06 -3.72 19.88
C TRP A 348 -28.63 -3.20 20.13
N VAL A 349 -28.39 -1.89 20.09
CA VAL A 349 -27.06 -1.32 20.37
C VAL A 349 -26.59 -1.66 21.79
N ALA A 350 -27.49 -1.66 22.78
CA ALA A 350 -27.15 -2.06 24.15
C ALA A 350 -26.63 -3.51 24.22
N THR A 351 -27.10 -4.40 23.35
CA THR A 351 -26.60 -5.79 23.29
C THR A 351 -25.17 -5.92 22.75
N LEU A 352 -24.58 -4.87 22.17
CA LEU A 352 -23.18 -4.91 21.70
C LEU A 352 -22.17 -4.90 22.86
N ALA A 353 -22.59 -4.43 24.04
CA ALA A 353 -21.80 -4.49 25.25
C ALA A 353 -21.60 -5.94 25.73
N GLY A 354 -20.45 -6.22 26.33
CA GLY A 354 -20.15 -7.53 26.91
C GLY A 354 -19.74 -8.60 25.88
N ARG A 355 -19.61 -8.24 24.60
CA ARG A 355 -19.15 -9.13 23.52
C ARG A 355 -17.61 -9.17 23.38
N ASN A 356 -16.89 -8.86 24.46
CA ASN A 356 -15.44 -8.87 24.49
C ASN A 356 -14.97 -9.68 25.70
N ASP A 357 -14.60 -10.93 25.45
CA ASP A 357 -14.08 -11.87 26.45
C ASP A 357 -12.54 -11.88 26.52
N LEU A 358 -11.88 -11.03 25.74
CA LEU A 358 -10.43 -10.94 25.74
C LEU A 358 -9.91 -10.35 27.06
N PRO A 359 -8.76 -10.86 27.57
CA PRO A 359 -8.15 -10.35 28.79
C PRO A 359 -7.70 -8.90 28.62
N LEU A 360 -7.87 -8.11 29.69
CA LEU A 360 -7.38 -6.74 29.75
C LEU A 360 -5.88 -6.75 30.06
N LEU A 361 -5.04 -6.30 29.12
CA LEU A 361 -3.59 -6.33 29.25
C LEU A 361 -2.98 -4.94 29.46
N ARG A 362 -1.91 -4.89 30.22
CA ARG A 362 -0.94 -3.79 30.34
C ARG A 362 0.34 -4.17 29.61
N ALA A 363 1.20 -3.19 29.28
CA ALA A 363 2.49 -3.49 28.64
C ALA A 363 3.35 -4.44 29.48
N ALA A 364 3.30 -4.32 30.80
CA ALA A 364 4.03 -5.19 31.73
C ALA A 364 3.55 -6.66 31.73
N ASP A 365 2.34 -6.95 31.23
CA ASP A 365 1.81 -8.31 31.14
C ASP A 365 2.37 -9.07 29.91
N LEU A 366 3.01 -8.35 28.98
CA LEU A 366 3.57 -8.91 27.76
C LEU A 366 5.06 -9.21 27.97
N SER A 367 5.45 -10.47 27.86
CA SER A 367 6.86 -10.87 27.95
C SER A 367 7.66 -10.39 26.74
N GLU A 368 8.96 -10.13 26.92
CA GLU A 368 9.87 -9.76 25.82
C GLU A 368 9.86 -10.78 24.67
N GLY A 369 9.70 -12.07 24.97
CA GLY A 369 9.58 -13.11 23.94
C GLY A 369 8.36 -12.91 23.03
N MET A 370 7.21 -12.57 23.61
CA MET A 370 5.99 -12.27 22.83
C MET A 370 6.15 -11.01 21.98
N LEU A 371 6.83 -9.99 22.51
CA LEU A 371 7.10 -8.74 21.78
C LEU A 371 8.07 -8.99 20.62
N ALA A 372 9.10 -9.82 20.83
CA ALA A 372 10.04 -10.24 19.80
C ALA A 372 9.37 -11.08 18.70
N ASP A 373 8.44 -11.98 19.05
CA ASP A 373 7.67 -12.75 18.06
C ASP A 373 6.79 -11.84 17.20
N ALA A 374 6.10 -10.88 17.81
CA ALA A 374 5.31 -9.87 17.09
C ALA A 374 6.20 -9.02 16.15
N ALA A 375 7.40 -8.65 16.60
CA ALA A 375 8.39 -7.92 15.81
C ALA A 375 8.85 -8.74 14.59
N ALA A 376 9.16 -10.03 14.77
CA ALA A 376 9.56 -10.93 13.70
C ALA A 376 8.45 -11.16 12.67
N VAL A 377 7.18 -11.26 13.11
CA VAL A 377 6.03 -11.36 12.21
C VAL A 377 5.84 -10.06 11.41
N ALA A 378 5.93 -8.90 12.06
CA ALA A 378 5.80 -7.61 11.39
C ALA A 378 6.92 -7.40 10.35
N LEU A 379 8.17 -7.71 10.72
CA LEU A 379 9.34 -7.60 9.84
C LEU A 379 9.18 -8.50 8.60
N ARG A 380 8.86 -9.78 8.78
CA ARG A 380 8.62 -10.73 7.67
C ARG A 380 7.47 -10.28 6.77
N THR A 381 6.37 -9.80 7.34
CA THR A 381 5.20 -9.35 6.58
C THR A 381 5.49 -8.12 5.73
N VAL A 382 6.23 -7.15 6.27
CA VAL A 382 6.67 -5.97 5.51
C VAL A 382 7.71 -6.37 4.46
N GLY A 383 8.71 -7.16 4.83
CA GLY A 383 9.79 -7.62 3.95
C GLY A 383 9.31 -8.46 2.76
N ALA A 384 8.28 -9.28 2.93
CA ALA A 384 7.68 -10.04 1.83
C ALA A 384 7.05 -9.13 0.75
N ARG A 385 6.54 -7.95 1.16
CA ARG A 385 5.85 -7.01 0.26
C ARG A 385 6.75 -5.88 -0.25
N ARG A 386 7.88 -5.62 0.42
CA ARG A 386 8.74 -4.47 0.14
C ARG A 386 10.20 -4.87 0.25
N ALA A 387 10.97 -4.68 -0.83
CA ALA A 387 12.42 -4.86 -0.80
C ALA A 387 13.08 -3.85 0.14
N THR A 388 12.53 -2.63 0.20
CA THR A 388 12.95 -1.60 1.15
C THR A 388 11.76 -0.95 1.83
N PHE A 389 11.92 -0.61 3.11
CA PHE A 389 10.85 -0.06 3.94
C PHE A 389 11.38 0.96 4.95
N SER A 390 10.47 1.74 5.54
CA SER A 390 10.77 2.70 6.60
C SER A 390 10.20 2.25 7.95
N ARG A 391 10.56 2.96 9.02
CA ARG A 391 10.00 2.73 10.36
C ARG A 391 8.47 2.81 10.35
N SER A 392 7.89 3.76 9.62
CA SER A 392 6.43 3.93 9.51
C SER A 392 5.73 2.74 8.86
N ASN A 393 6.43 1.98 8.00
CA ASN A 393 5.86 0.74 7.44
C ASN A 393 5.80 -0.37 8.51
N ILE A 394 6.84 -0.50 9.33
CA ILE A 394 6.90 -1.47 10.43
C ILE A 394 5.87 -1.10 11.50
N LEU A 395 5.83 0.15 11.95
CA LEU A 395 4.85 0.61 12.94
C LEU A 395 3.41 0.34 12.50
N ALA A 396 3.09 0.63 11.23
CA ALA A 396 1.76 0.35 10.68
C ALA A 396 1.43 -1.15 10.69
N GLU A 397 2.42 -2.01 10.43
CA GLU A 397 2.21 -3.45 10.49
C GLU A 397 2.11 -3.96 11.92
N VAL A 398 2.95 -3.50 12.84
CA VAL A 398 2.88 -3.81 14.27
C VAL A 398 1.50 -3.48 14.83
N LEU A 399 0.98 -2.29 14.53
CA LEU A 399 -0.35 -1.87 14.96
C LEU A 399 -1.47 -2.78 14.43
N ARG A 400 -1.30 -3.41 13.25
CA ARG A 400 -2.23 -4.43 12.74
C ARG A 400 -2.10 -5.74 13.49
N GLN A 401 -0.87 -6.18 13.77
CA GLN A 401 -0.62 -7.42 14.50
C GLN A 401 -1.20 -7.37 15.92
N ILE A 402 -1.16 -6.20 16.57
CA ILE A 402 -1.74 -6.01 17.90
C ILE A 402 -3.17 -5.44 17.88
N ALA A 403 -3.82 -5.35 16.72
CA ALA A 403 -5.15 -4.71 16.62
C ALA A 403 -6.20 -5.44 17.46
N GLY A 404 -6.12 -6.77 17.54
CA GLY A 404 -7.01 -7.60 18.36
C GLY A 404 -6.65 -7.67 19.84
N VAL A 405 -5.58 -7.01 20.28
CA VAL A 405 -5.19 -7.00 21.70
C VAL A 405 -5.97 -5.93 22.44
N ARG A 406 -6.55 -6.30 23.59
CA ARG A 406 -7.30 -5.40 24.46
C ARG A 406 -6.38 -4.78 25.51
N PHE A 407 -6.07 -3.49 25.36
CA PHE A 407 -5.26 -2.76 26.33
C PHE A 407 -6.10 -2.04 27.38
N ALA A 408 -5.56 -1.92 28.60
CA ALA A 408 -6.16 -1.17 29.69
C ALA A 408 -6.22 0.35 29.42
N ASP A 409 -5.21 0.88 28.74
CA ASP A 409 -5.10 2.29 28.39
C ASP A 409 -4.50 2.42 26.97
N PRO A 410 -4.97 3.38 26.14
CA PRO A 410 -4.41 3.57 24.81
C PRO A 410 -2.91 3.93 24.78
N ALA A 411 -2.36 4.51 25.86
CA ALA A 411 -0.93 4.79 25.98
C ALA A 411 -0.09 3.50 26.11
N GLU A 412 -0.65 2.44 26.71
CA GLU A 412 -0.02 1.12 26.77
C GLU A 412 0.12 0.54 25.35
N ARG A 413 -0.92 0.66 24.52
CA ARG A 413 -0.87 0.27 23.10
C ARG A 413 0.25 1.00 22.36
N VAL A 414 0.36 2.32 22.55
CA VAL A 414 1.42 3.11 21.91
C VAL A 414 2.80 2.62 22.37
N THR A 415 2.98 2.41 23.66
CA THR A 415 4.25 1.94 24.25
C THR A 415 4.66 0.59 23.68
N VAL A 416 3.73 -0.37 23.64
CA VAL A 416 3.96 -1.70 23.06
C VAL A 416 4.27 -1.61 21.57
N ALA A 417 3.50 -0.82 20.81
CA ALA A 417 3.73 -0.67 19.38
C ALA A 417 5.11 -0.06 19.06
N GLU A 418 5.54 0.92 19.85
CA GLU A 418 6.86 1.55 19.76
C GLU A 418 7.98 0.56 20.06
N HIS A 419 7.86 -0.19 21.15
CA HIS A 419 8.86 -1.19 21.56
C HIS A 419 9.00 -2.31 20.51
N VAL A 420 7.88 -2.90 20.07
CA VAL A 420 7.88 -3.94 19.03
C VAL A 420 8.45 -3.41 17.70
N THR A 421 8.16 -2.14 17.36
CA THR A 421 8.74 -1.50 16.18
C THR A 421 10.27 -1.37 16.31
N ALA A 422 10.77 -1.00 17.49
CA ALA A 422 12.20 -0.90 17.76
C ALA A 422 12.89 -2.27 17.65
N LEU A 423 12.31 -3.32 18.24
CA LEU A 423 12.79 -4.70 18.13
C LEU A 423 12.85 -5.16 16.66
N ALA A 424 11.81 -4.90 15.87
CA ALA A 424 11.78 -5.28 14.46
C ALA A 424 12.85 -4.54 13.63
N LEU A 425 13.11 -3.27 13.94
CA LEU A 425 14.15 -2.49 13.25
C LEU A 425 15.56 -2.83 13.70
N TRP A 426 15.73 -3.36 14.91
CA TRP A 426 17.02 -3.85 15.40
C TRP A 426 17.49 -5.07 14.60
N GLU A 427 16.57 -5.98 14.26
CA GLU A 427 16.86 -7.15 13.41
C GLU A 427 16.98 -6.80 11.92
N ALA A 428 16.46 -5.65 11.49
CA ALA A 428 16.50 -5.23 10.10
C ALA A 428 17.88 -4.70 9.69
N VAL A 429 18.20 -4.84 8.39
CA VAL A 429 19.43 -4.26 7.83
C VAL A 429 19.16 -2.81 7.43
N ARG A 430 19.82 -1.88 8.11
CA ARG A 430 19.76 -0.45 7.79
C ARG A 430 20.56 -0.15 6.51
N LEU A 431 19.89 0.33 5.46
CA LEU A 431 20.51 0.68 4.18
C LEU A 431 20.96 2.14 4.11
N THR A 432 20.26 3.05 4.79
CA THR A 432 20.71 4.45 4.87
C THR A 432 21.93 4.53 5.77
N PRO A 433 23.09 4.99 5.28
CA PRO A 433 24.31 5.07 6.09
C PRO A 433 24.09 5.87 7.38
N ALA A 434 24.83 5.50 8.43
CA ALA A 434 24.98 6.36 9.59
C ALA A 434 25.70 7.65 9.19
N ASP A 435 25.48 8.73 9.95
CA ASP A 435 26.21 9.97 9.73
C ASP A 435 27.71 9.72 9.92
N ALA A 436 28.52 10.26 9.02
CA ALA A 436 29.96 10.12 9.10
C ALA A 436 30.51 10.93 10.28
N GLY A 437 30.88 10.24 11.36
CA GLY A 437 31.52 10.83 12.53
C GLY A 437 30.56 11.35 13.60
N VAL A 438 31.12 12.08 14.58
CA VAL A 438 30.37 12.60 15.72
C VAL A 438 29.57 13.83 15.31
N LEU A 439 28.25 13.69 15.24
CA LEU A 439 27.37 14.84 14.99
C LEU A 439 27.44 15.85 16.15
N PRO A 440 27.57 17.16 15.89
CA PRO A 440 27.42 18.18 16.92
C PRO A 440 26.03 18.13 17.58
N ALA A 441 25.94 18.48 18.86
CA ALA A 441 24.66 18.47 19.60
C ALA A 441 23.56 19.31 18.92
N ALA A 442 23.93 20.43 18.27
CA ALA A 442 22.98 21.26 17.52
C ALA A 442 22.31 20.56 16.32
N LEU A 443 22.93 19.50 15.79
CA LEU A 443 22.42 18.68 14.68
C LEU A 443 21.82 17.36 15.16
N ARG A 444 21.66 17.17 16.48
CA ARG A 444 20.94 16.02 17.06
C ARG A 444 19.55 16.44 17.52
N ARG A 445 18.59 15.53 17.43
CA ARG A 445 17.29 15.63 18.07
C ARG A 445 17.42 15.33 19.57
N ALA A 446 16.33 15.54 20.30
CA ALA A 446 16.27 15.23 21.73
C ALA A 446 16.53 13.74 22.05
N ASP A 447 16.15 12.85 21.14
CA ASP A 447 16.41 11.41 21.21
C ASP A 447 17.83 11.01 20.77
N GLY A 448 18.69 11.98 20.46
CA GLY A 448 20.06 11.75 19.99
C GLY A 448 20.20 11.48 18.49
N THR A 449 19.10 11.32 17.75
CA THR A 449 19.12 11.00 16.31
C THR A 449 19.49 12.21 15.43
N SER A 450 19.98 11.96 14.22
CA SER A 450 20.47 12.99 13.29
C SER A 450 19.38 13.85 12.66
N ARG A 451 19.50 15.17 12.82
CA ARG A 451 18.67 16.16 12.10
C ARG A 451 18.99 16.23 10.59
N LEU A 452 20.09 15.63 10.13
CA LEU A 452 20.44 15.57 8.70
C LEU A 452 19.66 14.48 7.96
N THR A 453 19.20 13.47 8.69
CA THR A 453 18.28 12.47 8.16
C THR A 453 16.85 12.94 8.44
N PRO A 454 15.98 13.08 7.42
CA PRO A 454 14.57 13.43 7.63
C PRO A 454 13.86 12.44 8.56
N ARG A 455 12.80 12.89 9.25
CA ARG A 455 11.92 11.96 9.99
C ARG A 455 11.37 10.89 9.06
N ASP A 456 11.41 9.64 9.51
CA ASP A 456 11.11 8.45 8.70
C ASP A 456 11.90 8.39 7.38
N GLY A 457 13.12 8.95 7.38
CA GLY A 457 14.02 9.01 6.22
C GLY A 457 14.96 7.82 6.11
N VAL A 458 15.13 7.04 7.19
CA VAL A 458 15.95 5.83 7.20
C VAL A 458 15.24 4.72 6.44
N THR A 459 15.96 4.11 5.52
CA THR A 459 15.53 2.95 4.74
C THR A 459 16.19 1.69 5.26
N TYR A 460 15.40 0.64 5.37
CA TYR A 460 15.78 -0.68 5.85
C TYR A 460 15.41 -1.73 4.79
N ALA A 461 16.07 -2.88 4.85
CA ALA A 461 15.71 -4.12 4.18
C ALA A 461 15.76 -5.28 5.18
N THR A 462 15.15 -6.41 4.84
CA THR A 462 15.36 -7.63 5.64
C THR A 462 16.60 -8.37 5.15
N ARG A 463 17.22 -9.15 6.04
CA ARG A 463 18.39 -9.95 5.70
C ARG A 463 18.05 -10.97 4.60
N GLU A 464 16.85 -11.54 4.65
CA GLU A 464 16.40 -12.55 3.68
C GLU A 464 16.32 -11.99 2.25
N VAL A 465 15.90 -10.74 2.08
CA VAL A 465 15.88 -10.09 0.75
C VAL A 465 17.31 -9.93 0.22
N ILE A 466 18.23 -9.45 1.07
CA ILE A 466 19.64 -9.25 0.69
C ILE A 466 20.29 -10.58 0.32
N GLU A 467 20.06 -11.63 1.12
CA GLU A 467 20.59 -12.96 0.83
C GLU A 467 20.00 -13.58 -0.45
N ALA A 468 18.71 -13.32 -0.74
CA ALA A 468 18.09 -13.73 -2.00
C ALA A 468 18.71 -12.97 -3.20
N GLU A 469 18.97 -11.68 -3.05
CA GLU A 469 19.67 -10.87 -4.05
C GLU A 469 21.10 -11.38 -4.30
N ASP A 470 21.85 -11.70 -3.24
CA ASP A 470 23.19 -12.28 -3.34
C ASP A 470 23.19 -13.64 -4.05
N ARG A 471 22.22 -14.52 -3.75
CA ARG A 471 22.07 -15.82 -4.44
C ARG A 471 21.75 -15.65 -5.92
N LEU A 472 20.87 -14.71 -6.27
CA LEU A 472 20.55 -14.38 -7.65
C LEU A 472 21.77 -13.84 -8.40
N LEU A 473 22.51 -12.91 -7.81
CA LEU A 473 23.75 -12.37 -8.37
C LEU A 473 24.80 -13.47 -8.59
N ALA A 474 25.01 -14.34 -7.60
CA ALA A 474 25.89 -15.49 -7.73
C ALA A 474 25.45 -16.41 -8.88
N ALA A 475 24.14 -16.66 -9.02
CA ALA A 475 23.59 -17.45 -10.11
C ALA A 475 23.75 -16.78 -11.49
N GLY A 476 23.68 -15.45 -11.57
CA GLY A 476 23.95 -14.69 -12.80
C GLY A 476 25.43 -14.70 -13.22
N ARG A 477 26.33 -14.92 -12.27
CA ARG A 477 27.79 -15.03 -12.51
C ARG A 477 28.25 -16.46 -12.80
N ALA A 478 27.55 -17.46 -12.29
CA ALA A 478 27.86 -18.87 -12.50
C ALA A 478 27.60 -19.29 -13.95
N VAL A 479 28.59 -19.94 -14.58
CA VAL A 479 28.61 -20.39 -15.99
C VAL A 479 28.55 -21.93 -16.13
N ASP A 480 27.86 -22.57 -15.19
CA ASP A 480 27.75 -24.02 -15.02
C ASP A 480 26.44 -24.62 -15.55
N ALA A 481 25.61 -23.83 -16.23
CA ALA A 481 24.33 -24.26 -16.77
C ALA A 481 24.43 -24.69 -18.25
N PRO A 482 23.41 -25.42 -18.77
CA PRO A 482 23.36 -25.82 -20.17
C PRO A 482 23.53 -24.63 -21.12
N ARG A 483 24.14 -24.88 -22.28
CA ARG A 483 24.35 -23.89 -23.34
C ARG A 483 24.17 -24.52 -24.71
N VAL A 484 23.80 -23.70 -25.67
CA VAL A 484 23.80 -24.06 -27.09
C VAL A 484 25.10 -23.55 -27.71
N ASP A 485 25.65 -24.29 -28.67
CA ASP A 485 26.82 -23.84 -29.42
C ASP A 485 26.49 -22.60 -30.28
N GLU A 486 27.48 -21.72 -30.46
CA GLU A 486 27.28 -20.46 -31.18
C GLU A 486 26.86 -20.67 -32.64
N ALA A 487 27.30 -21.76 -33.28
CA ALA A 487 26.94 -22.06 -34.66
C ALA A 487 25.44 -22.38 -34.81
N THR A 488 24.89 -23.20 -33.90
CA THR A 488 23.45 -23.49 -33.84
C THR A 488 22.64 -22.23 -33.52
N ALA A 489 23.10 -21.39 -32.59
CA ALA A 489 22.42 -20.14 -32.28
C ALA A 489 22.40 -19.15 -33.47
N ALA A 490 23.52 -19.02 -34.17
CA ALA A 490 23.63 -18.20 -35.37
C ALA A 490 22.79 -18.74 -36.54
N ALA A 491 22.70 -20.06 -36.69
CA ALA A 491 21.91 -20.70 -37.74
C ALA A 491 20.41 -20.37 -37.61
N VAL A 492 19.86 -20.42 -36.38
CA VAL A 492 18.43 -20.11 -36.14
C VAL A 492 18.12 -18.63 -36.34
N ALA A 493 19.09 -17.75 -36.07
CA ALA A 493 18.95 -16.32 -36.36
C ALA A 493 18.86 -16.01 -37.86
N ALA A 494 19.27 -16.93 -38.75
CA ALA A 494 19.28 -16.73 -40.20
C ALA A 494 18.04 -17.27 -40.93
N VAL A 495 17.13 -17.96 -40.23
CA VAL A 495 15.91 -18.56 -40.82
C VAL A 495 14.62 -17.98 -40.21
N PRO A 496 13.50 -17.99 -40.95
CA PRO A 496 12.20 -17.62 -40.40
C PRO A 496 11.82 -18.54 -39.23
N LEU A 497 11.31 -17.95 -38.15
CA LEU A 497 10.89 -18.70 -36.98
C LEU A 497 9.65 -19.56 -37.28
N PRO A 498 9.47 -20.72 -36.60
CA PRO A 498 8.26 -21.53 -36.74
C PRO A 498 6.99 -20.69 -36.55
N GLY A 499 6.11 -20.69 -37.55
CA GLY A 499 4.86 -19.93 -37.52
C GLY A 499 4.99 -18.43 -37.80
N ARG A 500 6.17 -17.93 -38.22
CA ARG A 500 6.39 -16.51 -38.56
C ARG A 500 7.14 -16.36 -39.88
N ALA A 501 6.72 -15.38 -40.69
CA ALA A 501 7.32 -15.11 -42.01
C ALA A 501 8.61 -14.29 -41.95
N THR A 502 8.97 -13.74 -40.77
CA THR A 502 10.10 -12.82 -40.59
C THR A 502 11.20 -13.42 -39.73
N VAL A 503 12.44 -13.15 -40.11
CA VAL A 503 13.67 -13.48 -39.37
C VAL A 503 13.87 -12.52 -38.18
N LEU A 504 14.68 -12.92 -37.20
CA LEU A 504 15.10 -12.03 -36.11
C LEU A 504 15.85 -10.80 -36.66
N SER A 505 15.67 -9.63 -36.04
CA SER A 505 16.53 -8.47 -36.32
C SER A 505 17.94 -8.72 -35.77
N ALA A 506 18.92 -7.93 -36.23
CA ALA A 506 20.32 -8.08 -35.82
C ALA A 506 20.49 -7.98 -34.28
N ASP A 507 19.81 -7.03 -33.63
CA ASP A 507 19.85 -6.87 -32.16
C ASP A 507 19.18 -8.05 -31.43
N GLN A 508 18.06 -8.56 -31.94
CA GLN A 508 17.39 -9.75 -31.40
C GLN A 508 18.24 -11.01 -31.56
N ALA A 509 18.84 -11.21 -32.73
CA ALA A 509 19.72 -12.32 -33.03
C ALA A 509 20.95 -12.32 -32.11
N GLU A 510 21.58 -11.15 -31.94
CA GLU A 510 22.72 -10.98 -31.04
C GLU A 510 22.32 -11.29 -29.58
N ALA A 511 21.18 -10.77 -29.12
CA ALA A 511 20.70 -11.02 -27.77
C ALA A 511 20.42 -12.52 -27.53
N VAL A 512 19.78 -13.19 -28.49
CA VAL A 512 19.54 -14.65 -28.44
C VAL A 512 20.86 -15.42 -28.38
N CYS A 513 21.80 -15.13 -29.28
CA CYS A 513 23.09 -15.83 -29.31
C CYS A 513 23.87 -15.66 -27.99
N ARG A 514 23.97 -14.43 -27.48
CA ARG A 514 24.68 -14.13 -26.23
C ARG A 514 24.10 -14.90 -25.05
N VAL A 515 22.78 -14.93 -24.91
CA VAL A 515 22.13 -15.65 -23.81
C VAL A 515 22.30 -17.16 -23.94
N LEU A 516 22.11 -17.71 -25.13
CA LEU A 516 22.12 -19.16 -25.30
C LEU A 516 23.51 -19.77 -25.20
N ALA A 517 24.55 -19.04 -25.61
CA ALA A 517 25.94 -19.50 -25.57
C ALA A 517 26.63 -19.28 -24.21
N SER A 518 26.11 -18.42 -23.34
CA SER A 518 26.82 -17.97 -22.13
C SER A 518 27.15 -19.07 -21.11
N GLY A 519 26.38 -20.17 -21.09
CA GLY A 519 26.41 -21.17 -20.01
C GLY A 519 25.96 -20.67 -18.64
N ARG A 520 25.43 -19.45 -18.55
CA ARG A 520 25.02 -18.89 -17.25
C ARG A 520 23.76 -19.53 -16.71
N ALA A 521 23.70 -19.71 -15.40
CA ALA A 521 22.51 -20.26 -14.74
C ALA A 521 21.32 -19.30 -14.76
N VAL A 522 21.58 -17.98 -14.67
CA VAL A 522 20.57 -16.94 -14.89
C VAL A 522 21.11 -15.93 -15.90
N ASP A 523 20.37 -15.73 -16.98
CA ASP A 523 20.60 -14.65 -17.93
C ASP A 523 19.45 -13.65 -17.96
N VAL A 524 19.74 -12.47 -18.50
CA VAL A 524 18.80 -11.36 -18.58
C VAL A 524 18.76 -10.81 -20.01
N ILE A 525 17.56 -10.52 -20.53
CA ILE A 525 17.36 -9.70 -21.73
C ILE A 525 16.56 -8.47 -21.32
N VAL A 526 17.13 -7.30 -21.58
CA VAL A 526 16.47 -6.01 -21.38
C VAL A 526 15.83 -5.57 -22.69
N GLY A 527 14.55 -5.23 -22.67
CA GLY A 527 13.87 -4.69 -23.84
C GLY A 527 12.75 -3.73 -23.45
N PRO A 528 12.80 -2.44 -23.84
CA PRO A 528 11.69 -1.52 -23.67
C PRO A 528 10.37 -2.02 -24.27
N ALA A 529 9.27 -1.35 -23.94
CA ALA A 529 8.00 -1.61 -24.60
C ALA A 529 8.15 -1.47 -26.13
N GLY A 530 7.62 -2.43 -26.89
CA GLY A 530 7.62 -2.38 -28.35
C GLY A 530 8.89 -2.85 -29.07
N THR A 531 9.95 -3.26 -28.37
CA THR A 531 11.24 -3.69 -28.99
C THR A 531 11.31 -5.15 -29.47
N GLY A 532 10.16 -5.84 -29.51
CA GLY A 532 10.08 -7.19 -30.07
C GLY A 532 10.58 -8.31 -29.14
N LYS A 533 10.54 -8.13 -27.81
CA LYS A 533 10.81 -9.18 -26.79
C LYS A 533 10.15 -10.53 -27.13
N SER A 534 8.86 -10.50 -27.47
CA SER A 534 8.06 -11.67 -27.88
C SER A 534 8.60 -12.40 -29.12
N THR A 535 9.34 -11.70 -29.99
CA THR A 535 10.00 -12.28 -31.15
C THR A 535 11.35 -12.88 -30.76
N ALA A 536 12.13 -12.18 -29.92
CA ALA A 536 13.38 -12.71 -29.37
C ALA A 536 13.15 -14.02 -28.61
N MET A 537 12.13 -14.09 -27.74
CA MET A 537 11.81 -15.31 -26.98
C MET A 537 11.39 -16.49 -27.87
N ALA A 538 10.69 -16.23 -28.98
CA ALA A 538 10.37 -17.28 -29.95
C ALA A 538 11.65 -17.83 -30.61
N GLY A 539 12.64 -16.97 -30.88
CA GLY A 539 13.97 -17.36 -31.33
C GLY A 539 14.76 -18.15 -30.29
N VAL A 540 14.72 -17.72 -29.02
CA VAL A 540 15.30 -18.46 -27.88
C VAL A 540 14.72 -19.87 -27.83
N ARG A 541 13.38 -20.00 -27.88
CA ARG A 541 12.72 -21.31 -27.86
C ARG A 541 13.16 -22.18 -29.03
N ALA A 542 13.04 -21.67 -30.26
CA ALA A 542 13.32 -22.46 -31.46
C ALA A 542 14.75 -23.01 -31.43
N THR A 543 15.70 -22.19 -30.98
CA THR A 543 17.10 -22.59 -30.84
C THR A 543 17.27 -23.64 -29.74
N TRP A 544 16.69 -23.41 -28.55
CA TRP A 544 16.84 -24.34 -27.43
C TRP A 544 16.22 -25.71 -27.71
N GLU A 545 15.02 -25.76 -28.27
CA GLU A 545 14.34 -27.01 -28.62
C GLU A 545 15.05 -27.76 -29.77
N SER A 546 15.77 -27.05 -30.65
CA SER A 546 16.60 -27.70 -31.67
C SER A 546 17.80 -28.46 -31.08
N ALA A 547 18.36 -27.95 -29.98
CA ALA A 547 19.51 -28.55 -29.30
C ALA A 547 19.11 -29.62 -28.28
N PHE A 548 18.04 -29.39 -27.50
CA PHE A 548 17.67 -30.23 -26.35
C PHE A 548 16.31 -30.94 -26.51
N GLY A 549 15.67 -30.80 -27.67
CA GLY A 549 14.43 -31.47 -28.03
C GLY A 549 13.15 -30.72 -27.62
N PRO A 550 11.97 -31.12 -28.14
CA PRO A 550 10.70 -30.49 -27.84
C PRO A 550 10.32 -30.57 -26.35
N GLY A 551 9.78 -29.48 -25.79
CA GLY A 551 9.39 -29.44 -24.37
C GLY A 551 10.56 -29.19 -23.41
N SER A 552 11.74 -28.84 -23.93
CA SER A 552 12.87 -28.36 -23.14
C SER A 552 12.71 -26.91 -22.67
N VAL A 553 11.67 -26.19 -23.11
CA VAL A 553 11.41 -24.80 -22.72
C VAL A 553 10.15 -24.70 -21.86
N VAL A 554 10.25 -23.99 -20.74
CA VAL A 554 9.15 -23.68 -19.82
C VAL A 554 8.96 -22.16 -19.78
N GLY A 555 7.76 -21.67 -20.08
CA GLY A 555 7.45 -20.24 -20.02
C GLY A 555 6.67 -19.86 -18.76
N LEU A 556 7.12 -18.82 -18.06
CA LEU A 556 6.51 -18.29 -16.86
C LEU A 556 6.30 -16.78 -16.97
N ALA A 557 5.27 -16.26 -16.30
CA ALA A 557 5.06 -14.82 -16.18
C ALA A 557 4.42 -14.42 -14.83
N PRO A 558 4.59 -13.18 -14.34
CA PRO A 558 4.03 -12.72 -13.06
C PRO A 558 2.49 -12.73 -12.96
N SER A 559 1.79 -12.71 -14.08
CA SER A 559 0.32 -12.67 -14.11
C SER A 559 -0.23 -13.65 -15.14
N ALA A 560 -1.48 -14.09 -14.93
CA ALA A 560 -2.16 -14.98 -15.88
C ALA A 560 -2.28 -14.35 -17.28
N ALA A 561 -2.62 -13.06 -17.36
CA ALA A 561 -2.70 -12.35 -18.64
C ALA A 561 -1.33 -12.23 -19.34
N ALA A 562 -0.26 -12.00 -18.58
CA ALA A 562 1.10 -11.98 -19.15
C ALA A 562 1.53 -13.38 -19.61
N ALA A 563 1.14 -14.43 -18.88
CA ALA A 563 1.39 -15.81 -19.27
C ALA A 563 0.69 -16.12 -20.60
N GLU A 564 -0.60 -15.78 -20.76
CA GLU A 564 -1.32 -15.94 -22.03
C GLU A 564 -0.61 -15.25 -23.21
N VAL A 565 -0.17 -13.99 -23.02
CA VAL A 565 0.59 -13.26 -24.05
C VAL A 565 1.92 -13.97 -24.39
N LEU A 566 2.62 -14.49 -23.38
CA LEU A 566 3.84 -15.27 -23.58
C LEU A 566 3.55 -16.58 -24.33
N ALA A 567 2.44 -17.25 -24.01
CA ALA A 567 2.03 -18.51 -24.65
C ALA A 567 1.77 -18.30 -26.14
N ASP A 568 1.05 -17.24 -26.51
CA ASP A 568 0.80 -16.87 -27.90
C ASP A 568 2.09 -16.47 -28.63
N ALA A 569 2.99 -15.75 -27.94
CA ALA A 569 4.24 -15.29 -28.50
C ALA A 569 5.21 -16.44 -28.81
N VAL A 570 5.37 -17.36 -27.86
CA VAL A 570 6.38 -18.41 -27.89
C VAL A 570 5.81 -19.72 -28.43
N GLY A 571 4.49 -19.91 -28.42
CA GLY A 571 3.79 -21.07 -28.96
C GLY A 571 3.84 -22.32 -28.06
N ILE A 572 3.97 -22.14 -26.75
CA ILE A 572 3.95 -23.21 -25.73
C ILE A 572 2.99 -22.85 -24.60
N PRO A 573 2.47 -23.81 -23.83
CA PRO A 573 1.79 -23.51 -22.58
C PRO A 573 2.72 -22.79 -21.61
N THR A 574 2.20 -21.75 -20.96
CA THR A 574 2.92 -20.95 -19.96
C THR A 574 2.10 -20.86 -18.70
N GLU A 575 2.75 -20.56 -17.58
CA GLU A 575 2.09 -20.53 -16.28
C GLU A 575 2.43 -19.26 -15.50
N ASN A 576 1.53 -18.90 -14.57
CA ASN A 576 1.80 -17.85 -13.60
C ASN A 576 2.93 -18.32 -12.65
N THR A 577 3.93 -17.47 -12.41
CA THR A 577 5.06 -17.73 -11.49
C THR A 577 4.63 -18.21 -10.09
N THR A 578 3.64 -17.57 -9.47
CA THR A 578 3.08 -17.97 -8.17
C THR A 578 2.46 -19.36 -8.22
N LYS A 579 1.71 -19.67 -9.29
CA LYS A 579 1.12 -21.00 -9.48
C LYS A 579 2.22 -22.04 -9.66
N TRP A 580 3.23 -21.76 -10.50
CA TRP A 580 4.36 -22.63 -10.72
C TRP A 580 5.11 -22.94 -9.42
N ILE A 581 5.44 -21.91 -8.63
CA ILE A 581 6.12 -22.08 -7.33
C ILE A 581 5.28 -22.95 -6.39
N HIS A 582 3.99 -22.65 -6.26
CA HIS A 582 3.08 -23.42 -5.41
C HIS A 582 3.03 -24.91 -5.81
N GLU A 583 2.93 -25.21 -7.11
CA GLU A 583 2.90 -26.58 -7.60
C GLU A 583 4.27 -27.26 -7.50
N ALA A 584 5.36 -26.54 -7.76
CA ALA A 584 6.72 -27.04 -7.61
C ALA A 584 7.06 -27.42 -6.17
N MET A 585 6.58 -26.65 -5.18
CA MET A 585 6.78 -26.98 -3.76
C MET A 585 6.11 -28.29 -3.34
N ARG A 586 5.08 -28.74 -4.06
CA ARG A 586 4.39 -30.03 -3.82
C ARG A 586 5.10 -31.22 -4.47
N GLN A 587 6.15 -30.98 -5.24
CA GLN A 587 6.84 -32.01 -6.02
C GLN A 587 7.41 -33.15 -5.17
N PRO A 588 8.07 -32.91 -4.01
CA PRO A 588 8.56 -34.00 -3.17
C PRO A 588 7.44 -34.95 -2.72
N ALA A 589 6.26 -34.42 -2.38
CA ALA A 589 5.11 -35.22 -2.00
C ALA A 589 4.55 -36.05 -3.16
N ARG A 590 4.51 -35.49 -4.38
CA ARG A 590 4.10 -36.23 -5.59
C ARG A 590 5.04 -37.39 -5.89
N LEU A 591 6.35 -37.16 -5.78
CA LEU A 591 7.35 -38.20 -6.03
C LEU A 591 7.24 -39.33 -5.00
N ALA A 592 7.06 -39.00 -3.72
CA ALA A 592 6.81 -39.98 -2.68
C ALA A 592 5.52 -40.79 -2.91
N GLU A 593 4.42 -40.12 -3.31
CA GLU A 593 3.17 -40.80 -3.65
C GLU A 593 3.35 -41.75 -4.85
N LEU A 594 4.07 -41.31 -5.88
CA LEU A 594 4.35 -42.13 -7.06
C LEU A 594 5.16 -43.38 -6.71
N GLU A 595 6.20 -43.25 -5.88
CA GLU A 595 7.01 -44.39 -5.41
C GLU A 595 6.15 -45.40 -4.62
N GLU A 596 5.27 -44.90 -3.76
CA GLU A 596 4.34 -45.73 -3.02
C GLU A 596 3.38 -46.49 -3.94
N LEU A 597 2.80 -45.79 -4.92
CA LEU A 597 1.90 -46.40 -5.91
C LEU A 597 2.63 -47.45 -6.75
N GLN A 598 3.86 -47.18 -7.19
CA GLN A 598 4.70 -48.13 -7.90
C GLN A 598 5.01 -49.36 -7.04
N ARG A 599 5.31 -49.17 -5.75
CA ARG A 599 5.52 -50.29 -4.81
C ARG A 599 4.26 -51.15 -4.64
N LYS A 600 3.08 -50.53 -4.51
CA LYS A 600 1.79 -51.25 -4.46
C LYS A 600 1.52 -52.02 -5.76
N LEU A 601 1.89 -51.45 -6.91
CA LEU A 601 1.69 -52.08 -8.22
C LEU A 601 2.61 -53.27 -8.49
N ARG A 602 3.81 -53.33 -7.89
CA ARG A 602 4.79 -54.42 -8.11
C ARG A 602 4.24 -55.81 -7.82
N TRP A 603 3.35 -55.94 -6.83
CA TRP A 603 2.81 -57.22 -6.38
C TRP A 603 1.29 -57.35 -6.62
N ALA A 604 0.69 -56.41 -7.37
CA ALA A 604 -0.76 -56.36 -7.57
C ALA A 604 -1.22 -57.29 -8.71
N GLY A 605 -2.14 -58.20 -8.41
CA GLY A 605 -2.86 -58.99 -9.41
C GLY A 605 -3.87 -58.16 -10.21
N PRO A 606 -4.39 -58.66 -11.35
CA PRO A 606 -5.37 -57.94 -12.16
C PRO A 606 -6.72 -57.80 -11.42
N SER A 607 -7.06 -56.57 -11.02
CA SER A 607 -8.32 -56.24 -10.34
C SER A 607 -8.77 -54.80 -10.65
N LEU A 608 -10.03 -54.45 -10.31
CA LEU A 608 -10.51 -53.06 -10.40
C LEU A 608 -9.70 -52.12 -9.49
N ALA A 609 -9.28 -52.60 -8.31
CA ALA A 609 -8.42 -51.83 -7.41
C ALA A 609 -7.05 -51.56 -8.05
N THR A 610 -6.47 -52.56 -8.74
CA THR A 610 -5.21 -52.41 -9.48
C THR A 610 -5.34 -51.44 -10.66
N ARG A 611 -6.49 -51.43 -11.36
CA ARG A 611 -6.75 -50.43 -12.42
C ARG A 611 -6.77 -49.01 -11.85
N ARG A 612 -7.47 -48.77 -10.75
CA ARG A 612 -7.50 -47.48 -10.05
C ARG A 612 -6.10 -47.04 -9.59
N LEU A 613 -5.30 -47.97 -9.04
CA LEU A 613 -3.91 -47.67 -8.66
C LEU A 613 -3.05 -47.29 -9.87
N ARG A 614 -3.22 -47.96 -11.02
CA ARG A 614 -2.52 -47.60 -12.27
C ARG A 614 -2.95 -46.25 -12.81
N GLU A 615 -4.24 -45.95 -12.78
CA GLU A 615 -4.79 -44.64 -13.18
C GLU A 615 -4.20 -43.54 -12.31
N ARG A 616 -4.26 -43.69 -10.97
CA ARG A 616 -3.66 -42.72 -10.05
C ARG A 616 -2.15 -42.57 -10.26
N ALA A 617 -1.41 -43.66 -10.46
CA ALA A 617 0.03 -43.57 -10.73
C ALA A 617 0.34 -42.80 -12.03
N ARG A 618 -0.49 -42.96 -13.07
CA ARG A 618 -0.36 -42.20 -14.32
C ARG A 618 -0.66 -40.71 -14.11
N GLU A 619 -1.70 -40.39 -13.36
CA GLU A 619 -2.06 -39.00 -13.01
C GLU A 619 -0.92 -38.32 -12.24
N VAL A 620 -0.46 -38.94 -11.16
CA VAL A 620 0.63 -38.39 -10.32
C VAL A 620 1.92 -38.28 -11.13
N TYR A 621 2.24 -39.25 -11.99
CA TYR A 621 3.38 -39.16 -12.90
C TYR A 621 3.25 -37.97 -13.86
N ALA A 622 2.08 -37.78 -14.48
CA ALA A 622 1.84 -36.66 -15.39
C ALA A 622 1.95 -35.30 -14.67
N GLU A 623 1.41 -35.18 -13.46
CA GLU A 623 1.56 -33.99 -12.63
C GLU A 623 3.04 -33.74 -12.27
N ALA A 624 3.76 -34.78 -11.85
CA ALA A 624 5.18 -34.67 -11.54
C ALA A 624 6.00 -34.24 -12.77
N GLN A 625 5.68 -34.76 -13.95
CA GLN A 625 6.36 -34.36 -15.19
C GLN A 625 6.05 -32.92 -15.62
N ARG A 626 4.85 -32.42 -15.31
CA ARG A 626 4.40 -31.05 -15.64
C ARG A 626 5.01 -29.99 -14.74
N TRP A 627 5.10 -30.26 -13.43
CA TRP A 627 5.52 -29.29 -12.42
C TRP A 627 6.97 -29.46 -11.95
N GLY A 628 7.65 -30.53 -12.40
CA GLY A 628 9.08 -30.75 -12.18
C GLY A 628 9.92 -30.21 -13.32
N LEU A 629 11.12 -29.72 -12.98
CA LEU A 629 12.17 -29.40 -13.95
C LEU A 629 13.09 -30.60 -14.16
N ARG A 630 13.70 -30.66 -15.34
CA ARG A 630 14.70 -31.66 -15.74
C ARG A 630 15.98 -30.95 -16.21
N SER A 631 17.07 -31.71 -16.28
CA SER A 631 18.32 -31.24 -16.89
C SER A 631 18.06 -30.72 -18.30
N ASP A 632 18.87 -29.73 -18.71
CA ASP A 632 18.86 -29.19 -20.08
C ASP A 632 17.58 -28.44 -20.46
N GLN A 633 16.73 -28.12 -19.47
CA GLN A 633 15.60 -27.23 -19.68
C GLN A 633 15.98 -25.76 -19.57
N LEU A 634 15.21 -24.90 -20.25
CA LEU A 634 15.26 -23.45 -20.14
C LEU A 634 13.94 -22.91 -19.60
N VAL A 635 14.02 -22.22 -18.47
CA VAL A 635 12.89 -21.50 -17.87
C VAL A 635 12.96 -20.04 -18.29
N ILE A 636 12.00 -19.59 -19.10
CA ILE A 636 11.85 -18.20 -19.50
C ILE A 636 10.85 -17.53 -18.57
N VAL A 637 11.26 -16.47 -17.88
CA VAL A 637 10.37 -15.61 -17.09
C VAL A 637 10.21 -14.29 -17.82
N ASP A 638 9.06 -14.07 -18.45
CA ASP A 638 8.73 -12.81 -19.12
C ASP A 638 8.13 -11.79 -18.14
N GLU A 639 8.28 -10.51 -18.46
CA GLU A 639 7.98 -9.39 -17.56
C GLU A 639 8.63 -9.54 -16.16
N ALA A 640 9.86 -10.06 -16.13
CA ALA A 640 10.60 -10.34 -14.90
C ALA A 640 10.86 -9.10 -14.03
N SER A 641 10.79 -7.89 -14.58
CA SER A 641 10.82 -6.63 -13.81
C SER A 641 9.61 -6.47 -12.87
N MET A 642 8.53 -7.20 -13.11
CA MET A 642 7.32 -7.24 -12.29
C MET A 642 7.26 -8.48 -11.36
N ALA A 643 8.23 -9.39 -11.43
CA ALA A 643 8.33 -10.54 -10.53
C ALA A 643 9.00 -10.16 -9.19
N GLY A 644 8.55 -10.76 -8.09
CA GLY A 644 9.18 -10.57 -6.79
C GLY A 644 10.58 -11.20 -6.72
N THR A 645 11.50 -10.59 -5.96
CA THR A 645 12.86 -11.11 -5.71
C THR A 645 12.82 -12.54 -5.19
N PHE A 646 11.95 -12.83 -4.21
CA PHE A 646 11.81 -14.19 -3.65
C PHE A 646 11.27 -15.20 -4.66
N ASP A 647 10.36 -14.79 -5.55
CA ASP A 647 9.83 -15.66 -6.60
C ASP A 647 10.94 -16.03 -7.59
N LEU A 648 11.73 -15.03 -8.01
CA LEU A 648 12.87 -15.23 -8.91
C LEU A 648 13.96 -16.10 -8.27
N ASP A 649 14.28 -15.88 -6.99
CA ASP A 649 15.23 -16.70 -6.23
C ASP A 649 14.75 -18.16 -6.12
N THR A 650 13.46 -18.36 -5.81
CA THR A 650 12.87 -19.71 -5.70
C THR A 650 12.87 -20.44 -7.05
N ILE A 651 12.47 -19.76 -8.13
CA ILE A 651 12.49 -20.34 -9.49
C ILE A 651 13.93 -20.68 -9.90
N THR A 652 14.88 -19.78 -9.61
CA THR A 652 16.30 -19.99 -9.91
C THR A 652 16.88 -21.15 -9.12
N ALA A 653 16.59 -21.24 -7.83
CA ALA A 653 17.04 -22.35 -7.00
C ALA A 653 16.49 -23.69 -7.50
N HIS A 654 15.20 -23.75 -7.86
CA HIS A 654 14.59 -24.95 -8.42
C HIS A 654 15.23 -25.32 -9.78
N ALA A 655 15.45 -24.36 -10.67
CA ALA A 655 16.10 -24.60 -11.96
C ALA A 655 17.52 -25.12 -11.79
N ARG A 656 18.33 -24.50 -10.92
CA ARG A 656 19.70 -24.94 -10.64
C ARG A 656 19.74 -26.36 -10.06
N ALA A 657 18.85 -26.68 -9.13
CA ALA A 657 18.77 -28.03 -8.55
C ALA A 657 18.44 -29.10 -9.60
N ALA A 658 17.72 -28.73 -10.67
CA ALA A 658 17.37 -29.62 -11.77
C ALA A 658 18.41 -29.66 -12.91
N GLY A 659 19.44 -28.81 -12.88
CA GLY A 659 20.38 -28.64 -14.01
C GLY A 659 19.79 -27.84 -15.18
N ALA A 660 18.79 -27.01 -14.91
CA ALA A 660 18.13 -26.14 -15.89
C ALA A 660 18.70 -24.71 -15.86
N LYS A 661 18.53 -24.00 -16.97
CA LYS A 661 18.88 -22.58 -17.13
C LYS A 661 17.66 -21.68 -16.93
N VAL A 662 17.85 -20.47 -16.39
CA VAL A 662 16.82 -19.43 -16.31
C VAL A 662 17.17 -18.25 -17.22
N LEU A 663 16.18 -17.74 -17.93
CA LEU A 663 16.24 -16.50 -18.70
C LEU A 663 15.16 -15.54 -18.19
N LEU A 664 15.59 -14.38 -17.69
CA LEU A 664 14.71 -13.29 -17.30
C LEU A 664 14.57 -12.28 -18.44
N VAL A 665 13.34 -11.98 -18.84
CA VAL A 665 13.07 -11.02 -19.91
C VAL A 665 12.21 -9.90 -19.35
N GLY A 666 12.55 -8.64 -19.61
CA GLY A 666 11.79 -7.53 -19.08
C GLY A 666 12.35 -6.16 -19.41
N ASP A 667 11.78 -5.15 -18.76
CA ASP A 667 12.19 -3.75 -18.87
C ASP A 667 12.39 -3.18 -17.46
N TRP A 668 13.61 -2.76 -17.12
CA TRP A 668 13.91 -2.19 -15.81
C TRP A 668 13.28 -0.80 -15.60
N ALA A 669 12.85 -0.12 -16.67
CA ALA A 669 12.15 1.16 -16.62
C ALA A 669 10.63 1.01 -16.44
N GLN A 670 10.09 -0.21 -16.53
CA GLN A 670 8.70 -0.50 -16.19
C GLN A 670 8.46 -0.45 -14.66
N LEU A 671 7.17 -0.48 -14.29
CA LEU A 671 6.74 -0.42 -12.89
C LEU A 671 7.31 -1.60 -12.08
N SER A 672 7.75 -1.31 -10.85
CA SER A 672 8.24 -2.32 -9.92
C SER A 672 7.16 -3.31 -9.49
N PRO A 673 7.54 -4.51 -9.00
CA PRO A 673 6.59 -5.53 -8.52
C PRO A 673 5.72 -5.04 -7.36
N VAL A 674 4.60 -5.71 -7.15
CA VAL A 674 3.76 -5.51 -5.95
C VAL A 674 4.40 -6.16 -4.70
N ALA A 675 5.20 -7.21 -4.90
CA ALA A 675 6.02 -7.85 -3.88
C ALA A 675 7.38 -7.15 -3.71
N ALA A 676 8.22 -7.64 -2.79
CA ALA A 676 9.62 -7.21 -2.73
C ALA A 676 10.29 -7.46 -4.09
N GLY A 677 10.84 -6.42 -4.70
CA GLY A 677 11.30 -6.44 -6.09
C GLY A 677 12.50 -5.55 -6.31
N GLY A 678 13.12 -5.68 -7.49
CA GLY A 678 14.36 -4.97 -7.84
C GLY A 678 15.43 -5.90 -8.41
N ALA A 679 15.29 -7.21 -8.18
CA ALA A 679 16.24 -8.23 -8.64
C ALA A 679 16.53 -8.21 -10.14
N PHE A 680 15.54 -7.98 -11.01
CA PHE A 680 15.78 -7.87 -12.45
C PHE A 680 16.73 -6.71 -12.79
N LYS A 681 16.50 -5.53 -12.21
CA LYS A 681 17.36 -4.36 -12.41
C LYS A 681 18.74 -4.62 -11.82
N LEU A 682 18.80 -5.24 -10.64
CA LEU A 682 20.05 -5.62 -9.99
C LEU A 682 20.90 -6.52 -10.90
N LEU A 683 20.32 -7.60 -11.42
CA LEU A 683 20.99 -8.53 -12.34
C LEU A 683 21.40 -7.88 -13.66
N ALA A 684 20.55 -7.01 -14.21
CA ALA A 684 20.85 -6.28 -15.45
C ALA A 684 21.96 -5.24 -15.28
N THR A 685 22.19 -4.73 -14.06
CA THR A 685 23.20 -3.69 -13.78
C THR A 685 24.47 -4.23 -13.12
N ASP A 686 24.45 -5.45 -12.59
CA ASP A 686 25.65 -6.16 -12.12
C ASP A 686 26.64 -6.46 -13.26
N ARG A 687 26.17 -6.39 -14.50
CA ARG A 687 26.87 -6.86 -15.70
C ARG A 687 26.82 -5.81 -16.81
N ASP A 688 27.97 -5.53 -17.40
CA ASP A 688 28.09 -4.64 -18.56
C ASP A 688 27.70 -5.32 -19.89
N ASP A 689 27.49 -6.65 -19.89
CA ASP A 689 27.25 -7.47 -21.08
C ASP A 689 25.78 -7.93 -21.23
N ALA A 690 24.86 -7.43 -20.40
CA ALA A 690 23.43 -7.77 -20.47
C ALA A 690 22.80 -7.29 -21.81
N PRO A 691 22.31 -8.21 -22.68
CA PRO A 691 21.77 -7.82 -23.97
C PRO A 691 20.56 -6.89 -23.86
N SER A 692 20.58 -5.82 -24.66
CA SER A 692 19.51 -4.82 -24.73
C SER A 692 18.92 -4.78 -26.14
N LEU A 693 17.59 -4.83 -26.23
CA LEU A 693 16.85 -4.64 -27.49
C LEU A 693 16.58 -3.15 -27.69
N HIS A 694 17.03 -2.58 -28.81
CA HIS A 694 17.01 -1.13 -29.04
C HIS A 694 15.99 -0.71 -30.12
N ASP A 695 15.71 -1.59 -31.09
CA ASP A 695 14.82 -1.28 -32.20
C ASP A 695 13.34 -1.35 -31.77
N VAL A 696 12.67 -0.20 -31.66
CA VAL A 696 11.21 -0.14 -31.46
C VAL A 696 10.51 -0.50 -32.77
N ARG A 697 9.75 -1.62 -32.77
CA ARG A 697 9.13 -2.20 -33.98
C ARG A 697 7.61 -2.24 -33.95
N ARG A 698 6.99 -1.75 -32.87
CA ARG A 698 5.54 -1.69 -32.70
C ARG A 698 5.12 -0.28 -32.38
N PHE A 699 4.99 0.55 -33.41
CA PHE A 699 3.94 1.55 -33.40
C PHE A 699 3.11 1.36 -34.68
N ARG A 700 1.91 0.82 -34.53
CA ARG A 700 0.94 0.65 -35.63
C ARG A 700 -0.01 1.85 -35.72
N HIS A 701 0.01 2.72 -34.72
CA HIS A 701 -0.82 3.93 -34.65
C HIS A 701 0.03 5.18 -34.38
N GLU A 702 -0.39 6.34 -34.90
CA GLU A 702 0.33 7.62 -34.75
C GLU A 702 0.45 8.16 -33.31
N TRP A 703 -0.32 7.63 -32.35
CA TRP A 703 -0.34 8.10 -30.95
C TRP A 703 0.58 7.29 -30.01
N GLU A 704 1.23 6.28 -30.58
CA GLU A 704 2.07 5.26 -29.97
C GLU A 704 3.53 5.71 -30.13
#